data_AF-A0A177TDC8-F1
#
_entry.id   AF-A0A177TDC8-F1
#
_cell.length_a   1.000
_cell.length_b   1.000
_cell.length_c   1.000
_cell.angle_alpha   90.00
_cell.angle_beta   90.00
_cell.angle_gamma   90.00
#
_symmetry.space_group_name_H-M   'P 1'
#
loop_
_entity.id
_entity.type
_entity.pdbx_description
1 polymer ?
#
loop_
_entity_poly.entity_id
_entity_poly.type
_entity_poly.pdbx_seq_one_letter_code
_entity_poly.pdbx_strand_id
1 'polypeptide(L)'
;MGVSLVIDDTTLALLIVLIGALALNIYTARASTPLLHPLLLAKQAEVATVRQPSESAVYRNSNSPTGFDLAARPRRDIVDVRSLIQLGATGSEIEHDRRILSHRSTTSNRQILNQVHALAHAITSQQGAGSVTTLFVAGLAQSPSYAGLIALLAATARDTDGSIQTIVLPPSTSPSFVSAVRALPSSITSKAREGGFALLASPEELLQLQDADGGSALQSLLSLTASSSSSIVIVDDTTPTFSFSAPSSAQAPSLPVTRTINFTKLVDDASKDGASVSEPATADPDPPLQRASKIVAWFPAATPSQTTEWVPASNAVLVAGVTAQLSLFPADKIPNKSDELLLALLDKDDSSSTSIGGGQELTLAHPAGLALALTALYTGAALRIQTLSTLRTETHEMNVSSLVSLLFLPTQLSAPLAKDLMKSSQSKESAWRSSPLFGSYLRTAALRTLRCGTLPAPRKPVLSHGSSPEGEGGNNVLITASTPPYYSAPASLGLGHLRSVILLTSEAAHAVEQSTLDSLRLELGCAVWQTYLPTHAMAVKGLPAGVGVAEGDRDRDVGQWALLTAPITAAHSLDLQAFAPFHLGGKGVTSDLCKGTHVGAPSVSLEVKLAEVVEASGEGRAGDMEGEIAFRGKTVAMYVSTPTTPVASAQPGGAGAGNGAAGAAGAASPPRPPAAPSSAYWVGAAQRGSWRSNGTLVLLP
;
A
#
# COMPACT_ATOMS: atom_id res chain seq x y z
N MET A 1 77.77 11.00 20.76
CA MET A 1 77.22 9.85 21.52
C MET A 1 76.02 9.32 20.75
N GLY A 2 76.18 8.21 20.04
CA GLY A 2 75.07 7.58 19.31
C GLY A 2 74.32 6.63 20.25
N VAL A 3 73.03 6.88 20.46
CA VAL A 3 72.18 5.97 21.24
C VAL A 3 71.86 4.76 20.36
N SER A 4 72.46 3.61 20.69
CA SER A 4 72.10 2.31 20.08
C SER A 4 70.80 1.84 20.72
N LEU A 5 69.68 1.98 20.00
CA LEU A 5 68.40 1.42 20.41
C LEU A 5 68.44 -0.10 20.17
N VAL A 6 68.73 -0.87 21.22
CA VAL A 6 68.63 -2.34 21.20
C VAL A 6 67.16 -2.69 21.38
N ILE A 7 66.49 -3.06 20.30
CA ILE A 7 65.11 -3.55 20.33
C ILE A 7 65.17 -5.05 20.64
N ASP A 8 64.61 -5.46 21.77
CA ASP A 8 64.53 -6.86 22.19
C ASP A 8 63.39 -7.57 21.43
N ASP A 9 63.58 -8.84 21.06
CA ASP A 9 62.61 -9.64 20.29
C ASP A 9 61.25 -9.73 21.01
N THR A 10 61.27 -9.67 22.34
CA THR A 10 60.07 -9.60 23.19
C THR A 10 59.25 -8.33 22.96
N THR A 11 59.92 -7.18 22.83
CA THR A 11 59.28 -5.88 22.57
C THR A 11 58.70 -5.81 21.15
N LEU A 12 59.37 -6.45 20.18
CA LEU A 12 58.88 -6.57 18.81
C LEU A 12 57.66 -7.50 18.74
N ALA A 13 57.66 -8.63 19.45
CA ALA A 13 56.51 -9.52 19.54
C ALA A 13 55.28 -8.85 20.18
N LEU A 14 55.48 -8.10 21.28
CA LEU A 14 54.42 -7.33 21.93
C LEU A 14 53.86 -6.23 21.02
N LEU A 15 54.71 -5.55 20.26
CA LEU A 15 54.28 -4.55 19.27
C LEU A 15 53.41 -5.20 18.18
N ILE A 16 53.80 -6.37 17.66
CA ILE A 16 53.01 -7.09 16.65
C ILE A 16 51.66 -7.53 17.22
N VAL A 17 51.62 -8.04 18.45
CA VAL A 17 50.37 -8.43 19.11
C VAL A 17 49.48 -7.21 19.34
N LEU A 18 50.04 -6.08 19.76
CA LEU A 18 49.30 -4.83 19.93
C LEU A 18 48.75 -4.32 18.59
N ILE A 19 49.56 -4.30 17.54
CA ILE A 19 49.10 -3.92 16.19
C ILE A 19 48.03 -4.89 15.70
N GLY A 20 48.18 -6.19 15.93
CA GLY A 20 47.18 -7.19 15.58
C GLY A 20 45.87 -7.02 16.33
N ALA A 21 45.92 -6.76 17.65
CA ALA A 21 44.75 -6.49 18.47
C ALA A 21 44.08 -5.16 18.10
N LEU A 22 44.86 -4.13 17.77
CA LEU A 22 44.35 -2.83 17.37
C LEU A 22 43.76 -2.88 15.95
N ALA A 23 44.38 -3.62 15.03
CA ALA A 23 43.85 -3.89 13.70
C ALA A 23 42.56 -4.73 13.79
N LEU A 24 42.51 -5.74 14.67
CA LEU A 24 41.30 -6.52 14.94
C LEU A 24 40.21 -5.64 15.53
N ASN A 25 40.53 -4.77 16.50
CA ASN A 25 39.59 -3.83 17.10
C ASN A 25 39.08 -2.79 16.10
N ILE A 26 39.95 -2.22 15.27
CA ILE A 26 39.55 -1.31 14.19
C ILE A 26 38.70 -2.06 13.16
N TYR A 27 39.04 -3.31 12.85
CA TYR A 27 38.27 -4.13 11.91
C TYR A 27 36.89 -4.48 12.48
N THR A 28 36.76 -4.85 13.76
CA THR A 28 35.47 -5.13 14.41
C THR A 28 34.64 -3.87 14.65
N ALA A 29 35.27 -2.76 15.02
CA ALA A 29 34.62 -1.46 15.20
C ALA A 29 34.16 -0.86 13.86
N ARG A 30 34.97 -0.94 12.79
CA ARG A 30 34.55 -0.50 11.45
C ARG A 30 33.54 -1.42 10.79
N ALA A 31 33.59 -2.73 11.07
CA ALA A 31 32.57 -3.68 10.60
C ALA A 31 31.18 -3.45 11.24
N SER A 32 31.10 -2.64 12.30
CA SER A 32 29.86 -2.30 12.98
C SER A 32 29.39 -0.86 12.76
N THR A 33 30.16 -0.04 12.04
CA THR A 33 29.74 1.31 11.63
C THR A 33 29.30 1.29 10.16
N PRO A 34 28.06 1.67 9.83
CA PRO A 34 27.64 1.79 8.43
C PRO A 34 28.54 2.79 7.69
N LEU A 35 29.03 2.39 6.50
CA LEU A 35 29.87 3.21 5.60
C LEU A 35 29.14 4.41 5.00
N LEU A 36 27.82 4.52 5.20
CA LEU A 36 27.05 5.69 4.83
C LEU A 36 27.40 6.85 5.76
N HIS A 37 27.82 7.96 5.15
CA HIS A 37 28.11 9.20 5.87
C HIS A 37 26.92 9.57 6.78
N PRO A 38 27.13 9.76 8.09
CA PRO A 38 26.03 9.95 9.04
C PRO A 38 25.05 11.05 8.59
N LEU A 39 25.52 12.14 7.97
CA LEU A 39 24.63 13.23 7.50
C LEU A 39 23.58 12.85 6.43
N LEU A 40 23.75 11.79 5.65
CA LEU A 40 22.80 11.43 4.57
C LEU A 40 21.60 10.59 5.06
N LEU A 41 21.74 9.87 6.18
CA LEU A 41 20.68 9.05 6.79
C LEU A 41 20.41 9.39 8.26
N ALA A 42 21.13 10.34 8.87
CA ALA A 42 20.98 10.69 10.28
C ALA A 42 19.62 11.32 10.62
N LYS A 43 18.93 11.91 9.64
CA LYS A 43 17.64 12.56 9.87
C LYS A 43 16.67 12.27 8.73
N GLN A 44 15.95 11.15 8.85
CA GLN A 44 14.94 10.76 7.86
C GLN A 44 13.59 11.47 8.11
N ALA A 45 13.33 11.84 9.36
CA ALA A 45 12.17 12.63 9.75
C ALA A 45 12.57 13.92 10.46
N GLU A 46 11.78 14.96 10.26
CA GLU A 46 11.83 16.16 11.09
C GLU A 46 10.87 16.01 12.28
N VAL A 47 11.35 16.43 13.45
CA VAL A 47 10.64 16.35 14.72
C VAL A 47 10.22 17.76 15.13
N ALA A 48 8.93 17.94 15.42
CA ALA A 48 8.42 19.19 15.94
C ALA A 48 9.04 19.51 17.31
N THR A 49 9.28 20.80 17.57
CA THR A 49 9.90 21.26 18.81
C THR A 49 8.96 21.20 20.02
N VAL A 50 7.65 21.16 19.78
CA VAL A 50 6.61 21.17 20.82
C VAL A 50 5.83 19.86 20.76
N ARG A 51 5.53 19.31 21.94
CA ARG A 51 4.67 18.13 22.13
C ARG A 51 3.60 18.41 23.18
N GLN A 52 2.46 17.76 23.04
CA GLN A 52 1.42 17.78 24.08
C GLN A 52 1.81 16.86 25.24
N PRO A 53 1.30 17.11 26.46
CA PRO A 53 1.46 16.18 27.58
C PRO A 53 0.95 14.77 27.18
N SER A 54 1.66 13.71 27.58
CA SER A 54 1.36 12.31 27.25
C SER A 54 1.43 11.91 25.76
N GLU A 55 1.95 12.79 24.89
CA GLU A 55 2.18 12.50 23.48
C GLU A 55 3.64 12.72 23.10
N SER A 56 4.11 12.06 22.03
CA SER A 56 5.41 12.39 21.44
C SER A 56 5.33 13.70 20.66
N ALA A 57 6.49 14.23 20.28
CA ALA A 57 6.53 15.24 19.23
C ALA A 57 5.91 14.69 17.93
N VAL A 58 5.48 15.61 17.07
CA VAL A 58 4.98 15.27 15.73
C VAL A 58 6.17 15.08 14.80
N TYR A 59 6.18 13.95 14.09
CA TYR A 59 7.19 13.58 13.11
C TYR A 59 6.64 13.79 11.71
N ARG A 60 7.46 14.39 10.84
CA ARG A 60 7.18 14.60 9.41
C ARG A 60 8.32 14.08 8.56
N ASN A 61 8.02 13.72 7.32
CA ASN A 61 9.07 13.39 6.36
C ASN A 61 10.04 14.57 6.19
N SER A 62 11.35 14.31 6.12
CA SER A 62 12.36 15.35 5.86
C SER A 62 12.13 16.14 4.56
N ASN A 63 11.47 15.54 3.57
CA ASN A 63 11.09 16.19 2.31
C ASN A 63 9.81 17.05 2.41
N SER A 64 9.09 17.00 3.52
CA SER A 64 7.95 17.88 3.82
C SER A 64 8.06 18.45 5.25
N PRO A 65 9.03 19.35 5.46
CA PRO A 65 9.33 19.87 6.78
C PRO A 65 8.19 20.73 7.34
N THR A 66 8.25 20.93 8.65
CA THR A 66 7.32 21.73 9.44
C THR A 66 7.27 23.17 8.91
N GLY A 67 6.07 23.71 8.75
CA GLY A 67 5.86 25.04 8.14
C GLY A 67 5.56 25.00 6.65
N PHE A 68 5.76 23.85 5.98
CA PHE A 68 5.25 23.62 4.62
C PHE A 68 3.97 22.78 4.65
N ASP A 69 3.13 22.98 3.64
CA ASP A 69 1.96 22.12 3.44
C ASP A 69 2.40 20.68 3.14
N LEU A 70 1.63 19.72 3.66
CA LEU A 70 1.81 18.31 3.32
C LEU A 70 1.70 18.11 1.80
N ALA A 71 2.51 17.21 1.24
CA ALA A 71 2.43 16.90 -0.17
C ALA A 71 1.02 16.35 -0.50
N ALA A 72 0.38 16.90 -1.52
CA ALA A 72 -1.00 16.56 -1.89
C ALA A 72 -1.11 15.99 -3.29
N ARG A 73 -0.20 16.42 -4.17
CA ARG A 73 -0.28 16.21 -5.62
C ARG A 73 1.14 16.05 -6.15
N PRO A 74 1.34 15.19 -7.17
CA PRO A 74 2.66 15.03 -7.77
C PRO A 74 3.04 16.25 -8.63
N ARG A 75 2.05 16.93 -9.23
CA ARG A 75 2.21 18.16 -10.01
C ARG A 75 1.05 19.11 -9.71
N ARG A 76 1.29 20.41 -9.87
CA ARG A 76 0.28 21.46 -9.60
C ARG A 76 -1.00 21.29 -10.43
N ASP A 77 -0.85 20.87 -11.69
CA ASP A 77 -1.93 20.75 -12.67
C ASP A 77 -2.83 19.53 -12.43
N ILE A 78 -2.38 18.58 -11.61
CA ILE A 78 -3.10 17.33 -11.34
C ILE A 78 -3.96 17.52 -10.10
N VAL A 79 -5.26 17.75 -10.32
CA VAL A 79 -6.23 18.05 -9.27
C VAL A 79 -7.10 16.85 -8.93
N ASP A 80 -7.36 16.01 -9.94
CA ASP A 80 -8.30 14.89 -9.90
C ASP A 80 -7.69 13.63 -10.53
N VAL A 81 -8.36 12.49 -10.34
CA VAL A 81 -7.89 11.20 -10.87
C VAL A 81 -7.88 11.18 -12.40
N ARG A 82 -8.80 11.89 -13.05
CA ARG A 82 -8.84 11.99 -14.52
C ARG A 82 -7.61 12.71 -15.07
N SER A 83 -7.27 13.90 -14.55
CA SER A 83 -6.07 14.65 -14.94
C SER A 83 -4.80 13.87 -14.63
N LEU A 84 -4.79 13.07 -13.56
CA LEU A 84 -3.68 12.18 -13.23
C LEU A 84 -3.42 11.13 -14.33
N ILE A 85 -4.48 10.50 -14.86
CA ILE A 85 -4.37 9.49 -15.93
C ILE A 85 -4.05 10.15 -17.29
N GLN A 86 -4.63 11.33 -17.55
CA GLN A 86 -4.49 12.04 -18.82
C GLN A 86 -3.12 12.71 -18.98
N LEU A 87 -2.64 13.41 -17.94
CA LEU A 87 -1.37 14.13 -18.00
C LEU A 87 -0.17 13.22 -17.75
N GLY A 88 -0.34 12.14 -16.98
CA GLY A 88 0.77 11.24 -16.62
C GLY A 88 1.96 11.95 -15.98
N ALA A 89 3.06 11.22 -15.82
CA ALA A 89 4.32 11.78 -15.31
C ALA A 89 4.95 12.75 -16.31
N THR A 90 5.09 12.33 -17.57
CA THR A 90 5.74 13.09 -18.65
C THR A 90 4.79 13.53 -19.75
N GLY A 91 3.55 13.04 -19.77
CA GLY A 91 2.56 13.25 -20.84
C GLY A 91 2.58 12.14 -21.88
N SER A 92 3.72 11.48 -22.06
CA SER A 92 3.88 10.43 -23.06
C SER A 92 3.26 9.09 -22.63
N GLU A 93 2.86 8.94 -21.37
CA GLU A 93 2.17 7.77 -20.82
C GLU A 93 0.76 7.62 -21.39
N ILE A 94 0.17 8.71 -21.91
CA ILE A 94 -1.21 8.70 -22.42
C ILE A 94 -1.40 7.70 -23.57
N GLU A 95 -0.37 7.56 -24.40
CA GLU A 95 -0.36 6.71 -25.61
C GLU A 95 0.38 5.39 -25.41
N HIS A 96 0.95 5.15 -24.23
CA HIS A 96 1.81 3.99 -23.98
C HIS A 96 0.98 2.74 -23.68
N ASP A 97 1.06 1.77 -24.57
CA ASP A 97 0.37 0.48 -24.45
C ASP A 97 1.12 -0.46 -23.51
N ARG A 98 0.40 -1.04 -22.55
CA ARG A 98 0.97 -1.98 -21.57
C ARG A 98 -0.08 -2.90 -20.98
N ARG A 99 0.37 -3.91 -20.24
CA ARG A 99 -0.53 -4.83 -19.55
C ARG A 99 -1.04 -4.23 -18.24
N ILE A 100 -2.35 -4.27 -18.04
CA ILE A 100 -3.01 -3.82 -16.80
C ILE A 100 -3.86 -4.97 -16.27
N LEU A 101 -3.56 -5.39 -15.05
CA LEU A 101 -4.24 -6.46 -14.31
C LEU A 101 -4.30 -7.77 -15.11
N SER A 102 -5.44 -8.44 -15.07
CA SER A 102 -5.72 -9.70 -15.78
C SER A 102 -6.08 -9.51 -17.27
N HIS A 103 -6.07 -8.27 -17.79
CA HIS A 103 -6.49 -8.00 -19.16
C HIS A 103 -5.57 -8.68 -20.19
N ARG A 104 -6.17 -9.28 -21.21
CA ARG A 104 -5.46 -10.06 -22.24
C ARG A 104 -4.68 -9.18 -23.21
N SER A 105 -5.22 -8.01 -23.55
CA SER A 105 -4.62 -7.04 -24.46
C SER A 105 -3.81 -5.99 -23.70
N THR A 106 -2.82 -5.43 -24.39
CA THR A 106 -2.16 -4.20 -23.93
C THR A 106 -3.12 -3.02 -24.11
N THR A 107 -3.13 -2.12 -23.14
CA THR A 107 -4.00 -0.94 -23.11
C THR A 107 -3.20 0.31 -22.79
N SER A 108 -3.55 1.42 -23.45
CA SER A 108 -3.04 2.75 -23.15
C SER A 108 -4.00 3.54 -22.26
N ASN A 109 -3.49 4.58 -21.59
CA ASN A 109 -4.33 5.45 -20.75
C ASN A 109 -5.46 6.12 -21.54
N ARG A 110 -5.21 6.46 -22.81
CA ARG A 110 -6.24 6.97 -23.72
C ARG A 110 -7.37 5.97 -23.93
N GLN A 111 -7.06 4.69 -24.13
CA GLN A 111 -8.08 3.64 -24.23
C GLN A 111 -8.83 3.47 -22.91
N ILE A 112 -8.14 3.46 -21.77
CA ILE A 112 -8.75 3.40 -20.45
C ILE A 112 -9.75 4.56 -20.26
N LEU A 113 -9.35 5.80 -20.56
CA LEU A 113 -10.23 6.97 -20.44
C LEU A 113 -11.44 6.90 -21.37
N ASN A 114 -11.26 6.40 -22.60
CA ASN A 114 -12.36 6.19 -23.54
C ASN A 114 -13.34 5.13 -23.01
N GLN A 115 -12.85 4.03 -22.45
CA GLN A 115 -13.71 2.97 -21.91
C GLN A 115 -14.41 3.40 -20.62
N VAL A 116 -13.75 4.19 -19.77
CA VAL A 116 -14.38 4.83 -18.60
C VAL A 116 -15.53 5.75 -19.03
N HIS A 117 -15.32 6.55 -20.08
CA HIS A 117 -16.35 7.44 -20.62
C HIS A 117 -17.50 6.64 -21.28
N ALA A 118 -17.17 5.62 -22.07
CA ALA A 118 -18.15 4.75 -22.71
C ALA A 118 -19.01 4.01 -21.69
N LEU A 119 -18.40 3.44 -20.63
CA LEU A 119 -19.14 2.79 -19.54
C LEU A 119 -20.07 3.78 -18.83
N ALA A 120 -19.55 4.95 -18.48
CA ALA A 120 -20.33 5.98 -17.82
C ALA A 120 -21.52 6.43 -18.67
N HIS A 121 -21.28 6.70 -19.95
CA HIS A 121 -22.31 7.05 -20.92
C HIS A 121 -23.36 5.93 -21.05
N ALA A 122 -22.94 4.67 -21.17
CA ALA A 122 -23.84 3.52 -21.29
C ALA A 122 -24.77 3.36 -20.06
N ILE A 123 -24.25 3.58 -18.86
CA ILE A 123 -25.03 3.49 -17.62
C ILE A 123 -26.05 4.64 -17.57
N THR A 124 -25.60 5.87 -17.83
CA THR A 124 -26.47 7.06 -17.78
C THR A 124 -27.54 7.07 -18.87
N SER A 125 -27.24 6.61 -20.09
CA SER A 125 -28.20 6.57 -21.19
C SER A 125 -29.32 5.56 -20.95
N GLN A 126 -29.02 4.46 -20.25
CA GLN A 126 -30.03 3.44 -19.93
C GLN A 126 -30.92 3.78 -18.73
N GLN A 127 -30.47 4.67 -17.84
CA GLN A 127 -31.17 5.01 -16.59
C GLN A 127 -31.99 6.32 -16.68
N GLY A 128 -31.97 7.00 -17.83
CA GLY A 128 -32.72 8.23 -18.09
C GLY A 128 -31.97 9.50 -17.67
N ALA A 129 -32.18 10.60 -18.41
CA ALA A 129 -31.48 11.85 -18.21
C ALA A 129 -31.79 12.48 -16.83
N GLY A 130 -30.74 12.79 -16.06
CA GLY A 130 -30.83 13.55 -14.80
C GLY A 130 -30.91 12.71 -13.52
N SER A 131 -30.89 11.38 -13.60
CA SER A 131 -30.90 10.52 -12.41
C SER A 131 -29.49 10.08 -11.99
N VAL A 132 -29.27 9.92 -10.68
CA VAL A 132 -27.99 9.43 -10.14
C VAL A 132 -28.04 7.91 -10.06
N THR A 133 -27.26 7.23 -10.89
CA THR A 133 -27.14 5.78 -10.86
C THR A 133 -26.05 5.33 -9.90
N THR A 134 -26.40 4.38 -9.05
CA THR A 134 -25.43 3.73 -8.15
C THR A 134 -24.82 2.51 -8.84
N LEU A 135 -23.49 2.51 -9.02
CA LEU A 135 -22.72 1.42 -9.59
C LEU A 135 -22.07 0.59 -8.47
N PHE A 136 -22.58 -0.61 -8.25
CA PHE A 136 -21.97 -1.58 -7.35
C PHE A 136 -20.93 -2.42 -8.09
N VAL A 137 -19.77 -2.58 -7.49
CA VAL A 137 -18.68 -3.40 -8.03
C VAL A 137 -18.37 -4.52 -7.05
N ALA A 138 -18.68 -5.75 -7.44
CA ALA A 138 -18.36 -6.95 -6.67
C ALA A 138 -16.94 -7.44 -6.99
N GLY A 139 -16.41 -8.31 -6.13
CA GLY A 139 -15.28 -9.15 -6.51
C GLY A 139 -13.87 -8.63 -6.38
N LEU A 140 -13.72 -7.31 -6.29
CA LEU A 140 -12.42 -6.65 -6.31
C LEU A 140 -11.44 -7.12 -5.23
N ALA A 141 -11.97 -7.68 -4.13
CA ALA A 141 -11.17 -8.24 -3.04
C ALA A 141 -10.61 -9.63 -3.36
N GLN A 142 -11.31 -10.43 -4.17
CA GLN A 142 -10.94 -11.82 -4.49
C GLN A 142 -10.27 -11.92 -5.86
N SER A 143 -10.82 -11.24 -6.87
CA SER A 143 -10.37 -11.30 -8.25
C SER A 143 -10.34 -9.89 -8.89
N PRO A 144 -9.33 -9.06 -8.57
CA PRO A 144 -9.25 -7.71 -9.12
C PRO A 144 -9.10 -7.75 -10.65
N SER A 145 -10.09 -7.20 -11.36
CA SER A 145 -10.19 -7.26 -12.80
C SER A 145 -10.05 -5.90 -13.48
N TYR A 146 -9.83 -5.94 -14.80
CA TYR A 146 -9.76 -4.73 -15.61
C TYR A 146 -11.10 -4.00 -15.67
N ALA A 147 -12.21 -4.71 -15.89
CA ALA A 147 -13.55 -4.11 -15.85
C ALA A 147 -13.83 -3.45 -14.49
N GLY A 148 -13.40 -4.10 -13.40
CA GLY A 148 -13.48 -3.57 -12.05
C GLY A 148 -12.76 -2.23 -11.87
N LEU A 149 -11.54 -2.11 -12.43
CA LEU A 149 -10.80 -0.85 -12.45
C LEU A 149 -11.54 0.24 -13.25
N ILE A 150 -12.08 -0.09 -14.43
CA ILE A 150 -12.85 0.87 -15.25
C ILE A 150 -14.11 1.34 -14.51
N ALA A 151 -14.81 0.44 -13.82
CA ALA A 151 -15.98 0.78 -13.02
C ALA A 151 -15.66 1.69 -11.82
N LEU A 152 -14.54 1.47 -11.13
CA LEU A 152 -14.04 2.37 -10.09
C LEU A 152 -13.76 3.79 -10.61
N LEU A 153 -13.35 3.90 -11.87
CA LEU A 153 -13.06 5.18 -12.51
C LEU A 153 -14.28 5.82 -13.17
N ALA A 154 -15.42 5.13 -13.29
CA ALA A 154 -16.62 5.63 -13.97
C ALA A 154 -17.11 6.99 -13.43
N ALA A 155 -17.06 7.21 -12.11
CA ALA A 155 -17.44 8.46 -11.47
C ALA A 155 -16.53 9.67 -11.86
N THR A 156 -15.38 9.40 -12.48
CA THR A 156 -14.41 10.42 -12.94
C THR A 156 -14.64 10.86 -14.40
N ALA A 157 -15.63 10.28 -15.09
CA ALA A 157 -16.00 10.68 -16.45
C ALA A 157 -16.53 12.13 -16.50
N ARG A 158 -16.12 12.90 -17.52
CA ARG A 158 -16.44 14.34 -17.67
C ARG A 158 -17.95 14.61 -17.73
N ASP A 159 -18.68 13.83 -18.51
CA ASP A 159 -20.09 14.12 -18.82
C ASP A 159 -21.07 13.63 -17.75
N THR A 160 -20.54 13.15 -16.62
CA THR A 160 -21.39 12.58 -15.58
C THR A 160 -21.88 13.60 -14.56
N ASP A 161 -21.28 14.77 -14.36
CA ASP A 161 -21.73 15.77 -13.34
C ASP A 161 -22.08 15.16 -11.94
N GLY A 162 -21.52 13.99 -11.59
CA GLY A 162 -21.87 13.28 -10.35
C GLY A 162 -23.11 12.38 -10.41
N SER A 163 -23.60 12.07 -11.61
CA SER A 163 -24.67 11.11 -11.92
C SER A 163 -24.28 9.66 -11.67
N ILE A 164 -23.00 9.35 -11.45
CA ILE A 164 -22.54 8.00 -11.11
C ILE A 164 -21.92 8.01 -9.73
N GLN A 165 -22.40 7.11 -8.87
CA GLN A 165 -21.77 6.82 -7.59
C GLN A 165 -21.26 5.40 -7.56
N THR A 166 -19.96 5.21 -7.41
CA THR A 166 -19.36 3.86 -7.38
C THR A 166 -19.19 3.35 -5.95
N ILE A 167 -19.52 2.08 -5.73
CA ILE A 167 -19.47 1.41 -4.43
C ILE A 167 -18.80 0.05 -4.59
N VAL A 168 -17.77 -0.19 -3.78
CA VAL A 168 -17.10 -1.49 -3.70
C VAL A 168 -17.86 -2.38 -2.73
N LEU A 169 -18.31 -3.55 -3.18
CA LEU A 169 -18.96 -4.50 -2.29
C LEU A 169 -17.92 -5.32 -1.51
N PRO A 170 -18.18 -5.64 -0.23
CA PRO A 170 -17.35 -6.61 0.50
C PRO A 170 -17.45 -8.00 -0.13
N PRO A 171 -16.55 -8.93 0.23
CA PRO A 171 -16.60 -10.31 -0.27
C PRO A 171 -17.98 -10.93 -0.04
N SER A 172 -18.56 -11.53 -1.09
CA SER A 172 -19.86 -12.23 -1.06
C SER A 172 -19.89 -13.38 -0.05
N THR A 173 -18.73 -14.00 0.18
CA THR A 173 -18.52 -15.09 1.15
C THR A 173 -18.43 -14.59 2.60
N SER A 174 -18.44 -13.28 2.84
CA SER A 174 -18.38 -12.73 4.19
C SER A 174 -19.73 -12.90 4.89
N PRO A 175 -19.78 -13.44 6.12
CA PRO A 175 -21.03 -13.59 6.88
C PRO A 175 -21.70 -12.24 7.20
N SER A 176 -20.97 -11.14 7.03
CA SER A 176 -21.44 -9.77 7.25
C SER A 176 -21.99 -9.09 5.99
N PHE A 177 -21.99 -9.73 4.81
CA PHE A 177 -22.36 -9.08 3.54
C PHE A 177 -23.73 -8.40 3.58
N VAL A 178 -24.76 -9.12 4.01
CA VAL A 178 -26.14 -8.57 4.09
C VAL A 178 -26.21 -7.43 5.10
N SER A 179 -25.48 -7.53 6.22
CA SER A 179 -25.38 -6.46 7.21
C SER A 179 -24.68 -5.22 6.63
N ALA A 180 -23.60 -5.40 5.87
CA ALA A 180 -22.87 -4.33 5.21
C ALA A 180 -23.72 -3.58 4.18
N VAL A 181 -24.51 -4.32 3.38
CA VAL A 181 -25.44 -3.73 2.41
C VAL A 181 -26.53 -2.92 3.14
N ARG A 182 -27.05 -3.42 4.27
CA ARG A 182 -28.01 -2.66 5.10
C ARG A 182 -27.40 -1.44 5.78
N ALA A 183 -26.09 -1.47 6.05
CA ALA A 183 -25.35 -0.36 6.65
C ALA A 183 -24.95 0.73 5.65
N LEU A 184 -25.34 0.63 4.37
CA LEU A 184 -25.06 1.66 3.38
C LEU A 184 -25.60 3.04 3.81
N PRO A 185 -24.82 4.13 3.62
CA PRO A 185 -25.26 5.49 3.90
C PRO A 185 -26.62 5.83 3.28
N SER A 186 -27.44 6.60 4.00
CA SER A 186 -28.75 7.05 3.50
C SER A 186 -28.64 7.86 2.22
N SER A 187 -27.57 8.63 2.05
CA SER A 187 -27.26 9.40 0.84
C SER A 187 -27.04 8.54 -0.40
N ILE A 188 -26.61 7.29 -0.21
CA ILE A 188 -26.42 6.31 -1.27
C ILE A 188 -27.74 5.59 -1.56
N THR A 189 -28.39 5.11 -0.52
CA THR A 189 -29.61 4.31 -0.66
C THR A 189 -30.76 5.12 -1.22
N SER A 190 -30.86 6.42 -0.89
CA SER A 190 -31.84 7.32 -1.50
C SER A 190 -31.62 7.48 -3.01
N LYS A 191 -30.36 7.69 -3.42
CA LYS A 191 -29.99 7.84 -4.83
C LYS A 191 -30.19 6.56 -5.62
N ALA A 192 -29.83 5.41 -5.05
CA ALA A 192 -30.09 4.11 -5.66
C ALA A 192 -31.60 3.87 -5.88
N ARG A 193 -32.46 4.30 -4.95
CA ARG A 193 -33.92 4.22 -5.12
C ARG A 193 -34.42 5.09 -6.26
N GLU A 194 -33.91 6.32 -6.36
CA GLU A 194 -34.34 7.31 -7.35
C GLU A 194 -33.80 7.05 -8.76
N GLY A 195 -32.55 6.61 -8.90
CA GLY A 195 -31.86 6.48 -10.19
C GLY A 195 -31.41 5.10 -10.59
N GLY A 196 -31.90 4.08 -9.90
CA GLY A 196 -31.59 2.69 -10.17
C GLY A 196 -30.15 2.32 -9.81
N PHE A 197 -29.78 1.09 -10.16
CA PHE A 197 -28.43 0.60 -9.95
C PHE A 197 -27.92 -0.24 -11.11
N ALA A 198 -26.59 -0.27 -11.20
CA ALA A 198 -25.84 -1.21 -12.02
C ALA A 198 -24.97 -2.08 -11.11
N LEU A 199 -24.88 -3.38 -11.37
CA LEU A 199 -23.98 -4.30 -10.67
C LEU A 199 -22.96 -4.85 -11.66
N LEU A 200 -21.67 -4.57 -11.44
CA LEU A 200 -20.56 -5.23 -12.13
C LEU A 200 -20.05 -6.39 -11.26
N ALA A 201 -20.02 -7.60 -11.80
CA ALA A 201 -19.48 -8.78 -11.12
C ALA A 201 -18.86 -9.77 -12.12
N SER A 202 -17.88 -10.55 -11.68
CA SER A 202 -17.40 -11.70 -12.45
C SER A 202 -18.45 -12.82 -12.46
N PRO A 203 -18.43 -13.75 -13.44
CA PRO A 203 -19.36 -14.88 -13.47
C PRO A 203 -19.32 -15.73 -12.19
N GLU A 204 -18.12 -15.94 -11.64
CA GLU A 204 -17.93 -16.73 -10.41
C GLU A 204 -18.54 -16.02 -9.20
N GLU A 205 -18.38 -14.70 -9.09
CA GLU A 205 -18.98 -13.92 -8.01
C GLU A 205 -20.49 -13.83 -8.13
N LEU A 206 -21.01 -13.75 -9.36
CA LEU A 206 -22.44 -13.72 -9.59
C LEU A 206 -23.09 -15.04 -9.13
N LEU A 207 -22.43 -16.18 -9.37
CA LEU A 207 -22.84 -17.47 -8.81
C LEU A 207 -22.75 -17.47 -7.27
N GLN A 208 -21.65 -16.99 -6.69
CA GLN A 208 -21.51 -16.90 -5.23
C GLN A 208 -22.59 -16.01 -4.58
N LEU A 209 -22.98 -14.92 -5.22
CA LEU A 209 -24.05 -14.04 -4.74
C LEU A 209 -25.43 -14.69 -4.83
N GLN A 210 -25.62 -15.66 -5.73
CA GLN A 210 -26.83 -16.46 -5.84
C GLN A 210 -26.86 -17.62 -4.84
N ASP A 211 -25.72 -18.28 -4.62
CA ASP A 211 -25.62 -19.44 -3.73
C ASP A 211 -25.53 -19.05 -2.24
N ALA A 212 -25.05 -17.84 -1.92
CA ALA A 212 -24.96 -17.34 -0.55
C ALA A 212 -26.34 -17.31 0.14
N ASP A 213 -26.49 -18.15 1.17
CA ASP A 213 -27.68 -18.29 2.02
C ASP A 213 -29.02 -18.27 1.22
N GLY A 214 -29.08 -19.02 0.12
CA GLY A 214 -30.30 -19.18 -0.69
C GLY A 214 -30.70 -17.95 -1.52
N GLY A 215 -29.74 -17.12 -1.94
CA GLY A 215 -29.96 -15.94 -2.79
C GLY A 215 -30.21 -14.63 -2.02
N SER A 216 -30.05 -14.65 -0.70
CA SER A 216 -30.33 -13.51 0.17
C SER A 216 -29.42 -12.30 -0.10
N ALA A 217 -28.19 -12.51 -0.56
CA ALA A 217 -27.23 -11.45 -0.88
C ALA A 217 -27.68 -10.62 -2.10
N LEU A 218 -27.97 -11.29 -3.21
CA LEU A 218 -28.46 -10.65 -4.42
C LEU A 218 -29.86 -10.04 -4.20
N GLN A 219 -30.73 -10.71 -3.45
CA GLN A 219 -32.04 -10.17 -3.08
C GLN A 219 -31.93 -8.91 -2.19
N SER A 220 -30.95 -8.86 -1.30
CA SER A 220 -30.69 -7.67 -0.47
C SER A 220 -30.27 -6.47 -1.31
N LEU A 221 -29.41 -6.68 -2.32
CA LEU A 221 -29.05 -5.60 -3.26
C LEU A 221 -30.25 -5.12 -4.09
N LEU A 222 -31.05 -6.04 -4.61
CA LEU A 222 -32.26 -5.69 -5.37
C LEU A 222 -33.31 -4.97 -4.51
N SER A 223 -33.37 -5.26 -3.22
CA SER A 223 -34.28 -4.57 -2.30
C SER A 223 -33.94 -3.10 -2.09
N LEU A 224 -32.76 -2.64 -2.54
CA LEU A 224 -32.37 -1.24 -2.47
C LEU A 224 -33.10 -0.36 -3.47
N THR A 225 -33.68 -0.90 -4.55
CA THR A 225 -34.39 -0.11 -5.57
C THR A 225 -35.90 -0.11 -5.38
N ALA A 226 -36.53 0.97 -5.86
CA ALA A 226 -37.97 0.98 -6.03
C ALA A 226 -38.37 0.02 -7.16
N SER A 227 -39.57 -0.56 -7.11
CA SER A 227 -40.08 -1.50 -8.12
C SER A 227 -40.18 -0.93 -9.54
N SER A 228 -39.99 0.39 -9.70
CA SER A 228 -40.02 1.13 -10.97
C SER A 228 -38.64 1.50 -11.53
N SER A 229 -37.54 1.27 -10.80
CA SER A 229 -36.19 1.68 -11.22
C SER A 229 -35.47 0.56 -12.00
N SER A 230 -34.86 0.89 -13.14
CA SER A 230 -34.11 -0.08 -13.96
C SER A 230 -32.89 -0.63 -13.23
N SER A 231 -32.74 -1.95 -13.25
CA SER A 231 -31.58 -2.64 -12.66
C SER A 231 -30.79 -3.34 -13.77
N ILE A 232 -29.49 -3.06 -13.86
CA ILE A 232 -28.62 -3.60 -14.91
C ILE A 232 -27.55 -4.47 -14.26
N VAL A 233 -27.32 -5.66 -14.79
CA VAL A 233 -26.23 -6.53 -14.38
C VAL A 233 -25.20 -6.58 -15.50
N ILE A 234 -23.99 -6.12 -15.19
CA ILE A 234 -22.85 -6.10 -16.10
C ILE A 234 -21.96 -7.29 -15.74
N VAL A 235 -21.79 -8.23 -16.67
CA VAL A 235 -20.94 -9.39 -16.49
C VAL A 235 -19.53 -9.04 -16.98
N ASP A 236 -18.54 -9.21 -16.11
CA ASP A 236 -17.14 -9.05 -16.47
C ASP A 236 -16.67 -10.24 -17.32
N ASP A 237 -16.39 -9.97 -18.59
CA ASP A 237 -15.86 -10.92 -19.57
C ASP A 237 -14.38 -10.64 -19.90
N THR A 238 -13.71 -9.81 -19.11
CA THR A 238 -12.30 -9.45 -19.33
C THR A 238 -11.31 -10.46 -18.74
N THR A 239 -11.80 -11.42 -17.94
CA THR A 239 -11.01 -12.49 -17.33
C THR A 239 -10.88 -13.71 -18.26
N PRO A 240 -9.69 -14.33 -18.38
CA PRO A 240 -9.40 -15.36 -19.40
C PRO A 240 -10.05 -16.73 -19.18
N THR A 241 -10.67 -16.97 -18.03
CA THR A 241 -11.35 -18.21 -17.70
C THR A 241 -12.86 -17.97 -17.68
N PHE A 242 -13.56 -18.53 -18.67
CA PHE A 242 -14.94 -19.01 -18.63
C PHE A 242 -15.92 -18.45 -19.69
N SER A 243 -16.66 -19.37 -20.30
CA SER A 243 -17.77 -19.14 -21.24
C SER A 243 -19.09 -19.29 -20.48
N PHE A 244 -19.82 -18.21 -20.27
CA PHE A 244 -21.15 -18.26 -19.65
C PHE A 244 -22.19 -18.79 -20.65
N SER A 245 -22.73 -19.98 -20.38
CA SER A 245 -24.07 -20.34 -20.89
C SER A 245 -25.08 -19.65 -19.98
N ALA A 246 -25.84 -18.69 -20.53
CA ALA A 246 -26.96 -18.09 -19.82
C ALA A 246 -27.84 -19.22 -19.23
N PRO A 247 -28.29 -19.10 -17.96
CA PRO A 247 -29.21 -20.08 -17.41
C PRO A 247 -30.41 -20.18 -18.35
N SER A 248 -30.73 -21.41 -18.75
CA SER A 248 -31.97 -21.71 -19.44
C SER A 248 -33.12 -21.09 -18.65
N SER A 249 -34.03 -20.43 -19.36
CA SER A 249 -35.10 -19.56 -18.86
C SER A 249 -36.16 -20.25 -17.97
N ALA A 250 -35.84 -21.36 -17.30
CA ALA A 250 -36.79 -22.22 -16.63
C ALA A 250 -36.78 -22.12 -15.09
N GLN A 251 -35.80 -21.47 -14.46
CA GLN A 251 -35.73 -21.31 -12.98
C GLN A 251 -35.17 -19.95 -12.52
N ALA A 252 -35.43 -18.87 -13.25
CA ALA A 252 -35.13 -17.53 -12.73
C ALA A 252 -36.28 -17.08 -11.80
N PRO A 253 -36.00 -16.59 -10.57
CA PRO A 253 -37.02 -15.92 -9.79
C PRO A 253 -37.56 -14.72 -10.59
N SER A 254 -38.85 -14.41 -10.45
CA SER A 254 -39.50 -13.28 -11.12
C SER A 254 -38.91 -11.96 -10.64
N LEU A 255 -37.79 -11.56 -11.23
CA LEU A 255 -37.08 -10.32 -10.98
C LEU A 255 -37.69 -9.20 -11.85
N PRO A 256 -37.91 -7.98 -11.32
CA PRO A 256 -38.33 -6.85 -12.14
C PRO A 256 -37.21 -6.52 -13.14
N VAL A 257 -37.48 -6.76 -14.43
CA VAL A 257 -36.72 -6.36 -15.64
C VAL A 257 -35.20 -6.16 -15.41
N THR A 258 -34.50 -7.20 -14.94
CA THR A 258 -33.04 -7.18 -14.83
C THR A 258 -32.43 -7.53 -16.18
N ARG A 259 -31.75 -6.57 -16.82
CA ARG A 259 -31.04 -6.81 -18.09
C ARG A 259 -29.59 -7.18 -17.81
N THR A 260 -29.17 -8.35 -18.30
CA THR A 260 -27.77 -8.80 -18.22
C THR A 260 -27.03 -8.44 -19.50
N ILE A 261 -25.87 -7.79 -19.39
CA ILE A 261 -25.04 -7.34 -20.52
C ILE A 261 -23.57 -7.63 -20.21
N ASN A 262 -22.79 -8.07 -21.21
CA ASN A 262 -21.34 -8.24 -21.05
C ASN A 262 -20.62 -6.89 -21.08
N PHE A 263 -19.56 -6.75 -20.31
CA PHE A 263 -18.79 -5.51 -20.21
C PHE A 263 -18.21 -5.06 -21.57
N THR A 264 -17.51 -5.95 -22.30
CA THR A 264 -16.93 -5.58 -23.60
C THR A 264 -17.98 -5.09 -24.58
N LYS A 265 -19.10 -5.82 -24.70
CA LYS A 265 -20.22 -5.45 -25.57
C LYS A 265 -20.82 -4.09 -25.18
N LEU A 266 -21.01 -3.84 -23.89
CA LEU A 266 -21.56 -2.58 -23.40
C LEU A 266 -20.68 -1.39 -23.79
N VAL A 267 -19.36 -1.54 -23.61
CA VAL A 267 -18.37 -0.51 -23.94
C VAL A 267 -18.26 -0.32 -25.45
N ASP A 268 -18.25 -1.40 -26.23
CA ASP A 268 -18.19 -1.35 -27.70
C ASP A 268 -19.43 -0.68 -28.29
N ASP A 269 -20.63 -1.01 -27.80
CA ASP A 269 -21.87 -0.41 -28.26
C ASP A 269 -21.90 1.09 -27.94
N ALA A 270 -21.50 1.49 -26.72
CA ALA A 270 -21.41 2.91 -26.36
C ALA A 270 -20.34 3.68 -27.15
N SER A 271 -19.23 3.02 -27.50
CA SER A 271 -18.18 3.64 -28.32
C SER A 271 -18.65 3.96 -29.76
N LYS A 272 -19.54 3.14 -30.32
CA LYS A 272 -20.14 3.35 -31.65
C LYS A 272 -21.12 4.52 -31.67
N ASP A 273 -21.76 4.78 -30.54
CA ASP A 273 -22.69 5.91 -30.36
C ASP A 273 -21.98 7.27 -30.22
N GLY A 274 -20.66 7.33 -30.42
CA GLY A 274 -19.88 8.57 -30.46
C GLY A 274 -19.23 8.97 -29.13
N ALA A 275 -19.26 8.10 -28.11
CA ALA A 275 -18.59 8.30 -26.82
C ALA A 275 -17.06 8.13 -26.94
N SER A 276 -16.40 9.08 -27.61
CA SER A 276 -14.94 9.15 -27.68
C SER A 276 -14.45 10.46 -27.05
N VAL A 277 -13.33 10.39 -26.31
CA VAL A 277 -12.69 11.59 -25.78
C VAL A 277 -12.05 12.33 -26.95
N SER A 278 -12.74 13.34 -27.47
CA SER A 278 -12.24 14.22 -28.53
C SER A 278 -11.26 15.24 -27.94
N GLU A 279 -9.97 15.06 -28.24
CA GLU A 279 -8.84 16.01 -28.09
C GLU A 279 -8.70 16.75 -26.72
N PRO A 280 -7.62 17.53 -26.46
CA PRO A 280 -7.42 18.14 -25.14
C PRO A 280 -8.37 19.33 -24.96
N ALA A 281 -9.64 19.05 -24.72
CA ALA A 281 -10.65 20.07 -24.49
C ALA A 281 -10.31 20.86 -23.21
N THR A 282 -10.16 22.18 -23.41
CA THR A 282 -10.66 23.32 -22.63
C THR A 282 -10.76 23.14 -21.11
N ALA A 283 -10.35 24.18 -20.37
CA ALA A 283 -10.45 24.23 -18.91
C ALA A 283 -11.75 23.59 -18.41
N ASP A 284 -11.65 22.57 -17.55
CA ASP A 284 -12.83 21.93 -16.96
C ASP A 284 -13.72 23.02 -16.34
N PRO A 285 -15.05 22.94 -16.52
CA PRO A 285 -15.96 23.97 -16.05
C PRO A 285 -15.93 24.11 -14.52
N ASP A 286 -15.60 23.03 -13.81
CA ASP A 286 -15.58 22.99 -12.36
C ASP A 286 -14.30 23.60 -11.75
N PRO A 287 -14.42 24.43 -10.70
CA PRO A 287 -13.29 24.96 -9.98
C PRO A 287 -12.45 23.82 -9.35
N PRO A 288 -11.12 23.97 -9.24
CA PRO A 288 -10.22 22.92 -8.75
C PRO A 288 -10.59 22.33 -7.38
N LEU A 289 -11.17 23.13 -6.48
CA LEU A 289 -11.58 22.66 -5.15
C LEU A 289 -12.78 21.69 -5.23
N GLN A 290 -13.76 21.97 -6.09
CA GLN A 290 -14.92 21.09 -6.28
C GLN A 290 -14.47 19.76 -6.90
N ARG A 291 -13.63 19.82 -7.93
CA ARG A 291 -13.04 18.60 -8.55
C ARG A 291 -12.27 17.76 -7.56
N ALA A 292 -11.46 18.39 -6.72
CA ALA A 292 -10.70 17.70 -5.67
C ALA A 292 -11.61 17.04 -4.62
N SER A 293 -12.76 17.64 -4.31
CA SER A 293 -13.71 17.13 -3.31
C SER A 293 -14.64 16.00 -3.81
N LYS A 294 -14.76 15.81 -5.13
CA LYS A 294 -15.64 14.79 -5.73
C LYS A 294 -15.22 13.39 -5.25
N ILE A 295 -16.22 12.62 -4.79
CA ILE A 295 -16.04 11.22 -4.37
C ILE A 295 -15.89 10.36 -5.62
N VAL A 296 -14.86 9.50 -5.63
CA VAL A 296 -14.59 8.55 -6.71
C VAL A 296 -15.28 7.23 -6.41
N ALA A 297 -15.09 6.68 -5.21
CA ALA A 297 -15.72 5.43 -4.79
C ALA A 297 -15.91 5.37 -3.27
N TRP A 298 -16.88 4.56 -2.85
CA TRP A 298 -17.09 4.16 -1.46
C TRP A 298 -16.51 2.79 -1.20
N PHE A 299 -15.76 2.65 -0.12
CA PHE A 299 -15.09 1.43 0.28
C PHE A 299 -15.69 0.88 1.58
N PRO A 300 -15.87 -0.43 1.70
CA PRO A 300 -16.24 -1.05 2.95
C PRO A 300 -15.03 -0.97 3.89
N ALA A 301 -15.28 -0.69 5.16
CA ALA A 301 -14.29 -0.59 6.21
C ALA A 301 -14.71 -1.54 7.34
N ALA A 302 -13.98 -2.64 7.51
CA ALA A 302 -14.26 -3.62 8.54
C ALA A 302 -13.79 -3.08 9.89
N THR A 303 -14.71 -2.90 10.83
CA THR A 303 -14.41 -2.42 12.18
C THR A 303 -13.95 -3.57 13.09
N PRO A 304 -13.25 -3.28 14.20
CA PRO A 304 -12.92 -4.29 15.21
C PRO A 304 -14.14 -5.02 15.78
N SER A 305 -15.31 -4.36 15.81
CA SER A 305 -16.59 -4.95 16.22
C SER A 305 -17.26 -5.82 15.13
N GLN A 306 -16.54 -6.14 14.04
CA GLN A 306 -17.04 -6.91 12.90
C GLN A 306 -18.25 -6.29 12.17
N THR A 307 -18.49 -5.00 12.37
CA THR A 307 -19.45 -4.23 11.56
C THR A 307 -18.74 -3.68 10.33
N THR A 308 -19.49 -3.46 9.26
CA THR A 308 -18.96 -2.81 8.06
C THR A 308 -19.46 -1.37 8.03
N GLU A 309 -18.50 -0.45 8.01
CA GLU A 309 -18.74 0.98 7.84
C GLU A 309 -18.28 1.40 6.45
N TRP A 310 -18.76 2.54 5.96
CA TRP A 310 -18.52 2.96 4.58
C TRP A 310 -17.68 4.23 4.52
N VAL A 311 -16.50 4.15 3.91
CA VAL A 311 -15.53 5.24 3.84
C VAL A 311 -15.39 5.73 2.38
N PRO A 312 -15.67 7.01 2.08
CA PRO A 312 -15.52 7.56 0.75
C PRO A 312 -14.07 7.94 0.47
N ALA A 313 -13.60 7.65 -0.75
CA ALA A 313 -12.35 8.18 -1.26
C ALA A 313 -12.62 9.27 -2.29
N SER A 314 -12.15 10.49 -2.02
CA SER A 314 -12.23 11.60 -2.96
C SER A 314 -11.03 11.66 -3.90
N ASN A 315 -11.17 12.45 -4.97
CA ASN A 315 -10.08 12.77 -5.88
C ASN A 315 -8.83 13.26 -5.14
N ALA A 316 -8.99 14.20 -4.19
CA ALA A 316 -7.88 14.73 -3.42
C ALA A 316 -7.11 13.66 -2.64
N VAL A 317 -7.83 12.75 -1.97
CA VAL A 317 -7.22 11.72 -1.11
C VAL A 317 -6.54 10.64 -1.94
N LEU A 318 -7.10 10.28 -3.10
CA LEU A 318 -6.48 9.33 -4.03
C LEU A 318 -5.22 9.92 -4.69
N VAL A 319 -5.27 11.18 -5.13
CA VAL A 319 -4.10 11.88 -5.71
C VAL A 319 -2.99 12.07 -4.66
N ALA A 320 -3.35 12.36 -3.41
CA ALA A 320 -2.39 12.40 -2.30
C ALA A 320 -1.79 11.02 -2.02
N GLY A 321 -2.58 9.95 -2.17
CA GLY A 321 -2.14 8.55 -2.11
C GLY A 321 -1.07 8.25 -3.16
N VAL A 322 -1.32 8.60 -4.43
CA VAL A 322 -0.32 8.46 -5.50
C VAL A 322 0.94 9.26 -5.19
N THR A 323 0.80 10.50 -4.70
CA THR A 323 1.95 11.33 -4.31
C THR A 323 2.80 10.66 -3.22
N ALA A 324 2.15 10.08 -2.21
CA ALA A 324 2.80 9.34 -1.15
C ALA A 324 3.51 8.07 -1.68
N GLN A 325 2.88 7.31 -2.57
CA GLN A 325 3.48 6.13 -3.20
C GLN A 325 4.71 6.48 -4.04
N LEU A 326 4.66 7.57 -4.80
CA LEU A 326 5.81 8.05 -5.59
C LEU A 326 6.98 8.47 -4.70
N SER A 327 6.70 9.02 -3.52
CA SER A 327 7.73 9.43 -2.56
C SER A 327 8.51 8.28 -1.92
N LEU A 328 8.02 7.04 -2.06
CA LEU A 328 8.75 5.84 -1.62
C LEU A 328 10.02 5.61 -2.44
N PHE A 329 10.07 6.15 -3.65
CA PHE A 329 11.16 5.96 -4.58
C PHE A 329 12.10 7.17 -4.59
N PRO A 330 13.42 6.95 -4.61
CA PRO A 330 14.36 7.97 -5.05
C PRO A 330 13.96 8.53 -6.42
N ALA A 331 14.26 9.80 -6.69
CA ALA A 331 13.81 10.50 -7.90
C ALA A 331 14.22 9.78 -9.21
N ASP A 332 15.37 9.11 -9.23
CA ASP A 332 15.89 8.35 -10.38
C ASP A 332 15.35 6.92 -10.48
N LYS A 333 14.61 6.45 -9.46
CA LYS A 333 14.06 5.09 -9.34
C LYS A 333 12.53 5.07 -9.29
N ILE A 334 11.88 6.20 -9.56
CA ILE A 334 10.43 6.27 -9.74
C ILE A 334 10.03 5.29 -10.86
N PRO A 335 8.93 4.54 -10.71
CA PRO A 335 8.46 3.68 -11.77
C PRO A 335 8.27 4.43 -13.09
N ASN A 336 8.53 3.74 -14.18
CA ASN A 336 8.45 4.27 -15.53
C ASN A 336 7.75 3.25 -16.45
N LYS A 337 7.71 3.57 -17.74
CA LYS A 337 7.04 2.78 -18.79
C LYS A 337 7.60 1.39 -19.05
N SER A 338 8.88 1.16 -18.72
CA SER A 338 9.52 -0.14 -18.88
C SER A 338 9.29 -1.09 -17.71
N ASP A 339 8.67 -0.60 -16.62
CA ASP A 339 8.51 -1.38 -15.42
C ASP A 339 7.17 -2.12 -15.37
N GLU A 340 7.19 -3.32 -14.78
CA GLU A 340 5.99 -4.04 -14.36
C GLU A 340 5.95 -4.10 -12.82
N LEU A 341 4.85 -3.59 -12.26
CA LEU A 341 4.49 -3.70 -10.84
C LEU A 341 3.72 -4.99 -10.62
N LEU A 342 4.24 -5.87 -9.75
CA LEU A 342 3.58 -7.08 -9.32
C LEU A 342 3.16 -6.95 -7.85
N LEU A 343 1.87 -7.13 -7.59
CA LEU A 343 1.30 -7.21 -6.24
C LEU A 343 0.95 -8.66 -5.94
N ALA A 344 1.62 -9.23 -4.94
CA ALA A 344 1.37 -10.60 -4.50
C ALA A 344 0.22 -10.63 -3.48
N LEU A 345 -0.74 -11.53 -3.70
CA LEU A 345 -1.86 -11.81 -2.80
C LEU A 345 -1.62 -13.12 -2.04
N LEU A 346 -2.25 -13.24 -0.87
CA LEU A 346 -2.24 -14.46 -0.05
C LEU A 346 -3.18 -15.50 -0.67
N ASP A 347 -2.88 -16.78 -0.47
CA ASP A 347 -3.76 -17.86 -0.94
C ASP A 347 -4.92 -18.09 0.02
N LYS A 348 -6.08 -18.43 -0.55
CA LYS A 348 -7.38 -18.59 0.13
C LYS A 348 -7.43 -19.78 1.13
N ASP A 349 -6.51 -20.74 1.05
CA ASP A 349 -6.65 -22.07 1.67
C ASP A 349 -5.90 -22.27 2.99
N ASP A 350 -5.04 -21.35 3.43
CA ASP A 350 -4.34 -21.44 4.73
C ASP A 350 -5.26 -21.07 5.91
N SER A 351 -6.35 -21.82 6.04
CA SER A 351 -7.35 -21.77 7.11
C SER A 351 -6.87 -22.35 8.46
N SER A 352 -5.55 -22.40 8.69
CA SER A 352 -4.96 -22.98 9.89
C SER A 352 -4.01 -22.04 10.64
N SER A 353 -4.48 -20.86 11.01
CA SER A 353 -4.26 -20.32 12.36
C SER A 353 -5.03 -19.00 12.54
N THR A 354 -5.94 -19.01 13.51
CA THR A 354 -6.61 -17.84 14.11
C THR A 354 -7.32 -16.90 13.12
N SER A 355 -8.59 -17.19 12.92
CA SER A 355 -9.62 -16.24 12.49
C SER A 355 -9.55 -14.94 13.31
N ILE A 356 -8.96 -13.90 12.72
CA ILE A 356 -9.30 -12.52 13.03
C ILE A 356 -9.83 -11.95 11.72
N GLY A 357 -11.16 -11.81 11.65
CA GLY A 357 -11.84 -11.19 10.53
C GLY A 357 -11.30 -9.78 10.31
N GLY A 358 -10.87 -9.47 9.09
CA GLY A 358 -10.30 -8.16 8.76
C GLY A 358 -9.27 -8.15 7.63
N GLY A 359 -9.01 -9.27 6.95
CA GLY A 359 -8.10 -9.33 5.80
C GLY A 359 -8.67 -8.62 4.57
N GLN A 360 -8.75 -7.29 4.59
CA GLN A 360 -8.75 -6.51 3.35
C GLN A 360 -7.34 -6.59 2.79
N GLU A 361 -7.10 -7.60 1.96
CA GLU A 361 -5.88 -7.68 1.16
C GLU A 361 -5.73 -6.38 0.36
N LEU A 362 -4.49 -5.90 0.21
CA LEU A 362 -4.18 -4.73 -0.60
C LEU A 362 -4.56 -5.05 -2.07
N THR A 363 -5.79 -4.74 -2.43
CA THR A 363 -6.42 -5.01 -3.72
C THR A 363 -7.18 -3.76 -4.17
N LEU A 364 -7.83 -3.81 -5.33
CA LEU A 364 -8.71 -2.74 -5.77
C LEU A 364 -9.91 -2.51 -4.84
N ALA A 365 -10.20 -3.46 -3.93
CA ALA A 365 -11.24 -3.29 -2.91
C ALA A 365 -10.82 -2.42 -1.72
N HIS A 366 -9.55 -2.01 -1.64
CA HIS A 366 -9.05 -1.09 -0.63
C HIS A 366 -8.56 0.21 -1.31
N PRO A 367 -8.80 1.41 -0.73
CA PRO A 367 -8.40 2.67 -1.34
C PRO A 367 -6.89 2.77 -1.63
N ALA A 368 -6.04 2.18 -0.78
CA ALA A 368 -4.59 2.09 -1.05
C ALA A 368 -4.24 1.24 -2.27
N GLY A 369 -4.98 0.15 -2.56
CA GLY A 369 -4.73 -0.66 -3.75
C GLY A 369 -5.20 0.05 -5.02
N LEU A 370 -6.30 0.80 -4.96
CA LEU A 370 -6.68 1.72 -6.05
C LEU A 370 -5.62 2.80 -6.28
N ALA A 371 -5.09 3.42 -5.23
CA ALA A 371 -4.02 4.42 -5.36
C ALA A 371 -2.72 3.81 -5.93
N LEU A 372 -2.39 2.57 -5.61
CA LEU A 372 -1.28 1.84 -6.23
C LEU A 372 -1.53 1.60 -7.73
N ALA A 373 -2.77 1.23 -8.11
CA ALA A 373 -3.14 1.11 -9.51
C ALA A 373 -3.05 2.46 -10.25
N LEU A 374 -3.51 3.54 -9.63
CA LEU A 374 -3.37 4.90 -10.17
C LEU A 374 -1.91 5.33 -10.28
N THR A 375 -1.03 4.87 -9.39
CA THR A 375 0.42 5.12 -9.49
C THR A 375 0.98 4.46 -10.75
N ALA A 376 0.58 3.21 -11.05
CA ALA A 376 0.94 2.54 -12.30
C ALA A 376 0.41 3.28 -13.54
N LEU A 377 -0.81 3.81 -13.47
CA LEU A 377 -1.39 4.61 -14.55
C LEU A 377 -0.66 5.93 -14.78
N TYR A 378 -0.28 6.62 -13.71
CA TYR A 378 0.45 7.88 -13.76
C TYR A 378 1.86 7.72 -14.35
N THR A 379 2.59 6.69 -13.94
CA THR A 379 3.96 6.43 -14.42
C THR A 379 4.04 5.70 -15.75
N GLY A 380 2.91 5.18 -16.23
CA GLY A 380 2.85 4.32 -17.42
C GLY A 380 3.46 2.92 -17.18
N ALA A 381 3.62 2.50 -15.93
CA ALA A 381 4.07 1.15 -15.59
C ALA A 381 2.97 0.12 -15.84
N ALA A 382 3.35 -1.11 -16.20
CA ALA A 382 2.43 -2.24 -16.21
C ALA A 382 2.06 -2.61 -14.77
N LEU A 383 0.84 -3.15 -14.58
CA LEU A 383 0.35 -3.57 -13.27
C LEU A 383 -0.17 -4.99 -13.36
N ARG A 384 0.23 -5.85 -12.43
CA ARG A 384 -0.26 -7.21 -12.31
C ARG A 384 -0.54 -7.53 -10.85
N ILE A 385 -1.65 -8.20 -10.59
CA ILE A 385 -2.01 -8.70 -9.26
C ILE A 385 -2.17 -10.21 -9.38
N GLN A 386 -1.48 -10.97 -8.52
CA GLN A 386 -1.46 -12.43 -8.57
C GLN A 386 -1.42 -13.04 -7.18
N THR A 387 -2.07 -14.18 -7.00
CA THR A 387 -1.95 -15.00 -5.78
C THR A 387 -0.66 -15.79 -5.78
N LEU A 388 -0.15 -16.13 -4.59
CA LEU A 388 1.09 -16.87 -4.46
C LEU A 388 1.03 -18.29 -5.08
N SER A 389 -0.12 -18.95 -5.04
CA SER A 389 -0.37 -20.23 -5.75
C SER A 389 -0.15 -20.08 -7.25
N THR A 390 -0.65 -19.00 -7.86
CA THR A 390 -0.43 -18.73 -9.29
C THR A 390 1.00 -18.28 -9.61
N LEU A 391 1.72 -17.77 -8.60
CA LEU A 391 3.14 -17.50 -8.70
C LEU A 391 3.95 -18.79 -8.60
N ARG A 392 3.47 -19.88 -7.99
CA ARG A 392 4.21 -21.15 -7.87
C ARG A 392 3.78 -22.15 -8.96
N THR A 393 4.74 -22.65 -9.72
CA THR A 393 4.51 -23.81 -10.59
C THR A 393 4.40 -25.10 -9.76
N GLU A 394 3.90 -26.18 -10.36
CA GLU A 394 3.91 -27.54 -9.77
C GLU A 394 5.33 -28.01 -9.37
N THR A 395 6.37 -27.37 -9.91
CA THR A 395 7.79 -27.59 -9.58
C THR A 395 8.32 -26.71 -8.42
N HIS A 396 7.45 -25.94 -7.74
CA HIS A 396 7.80 -24.93 -6.73
C HIS A 396 8.67 -23.77 -7.23
N GLU A 397 8.76 -23.57 -8.54
CA GLU A 397 9.45 -22.42 -9.14
C GLU A 397 8.49 -21.23 -9.25
N MET A 398 8.99 -20.00 -9.08
CA MET A 398 8.17 -18.82 -9.26
C MET A 398 7.99 -18.48 -10.75
N ASN A 399 6.76 -18.49 -11.24
CA ASN A 399 6.38 -18.09 -12.58
C ASN A 399 6.17 -16.56 -12.65
N VAL A 400 7.23 -15.82 -12.35
CA VAL A 400 7.22 -14.37 -12.49
C VAL A 400 7.70 -14.03 -13.90
N SER A 401 6.93 -13.17 -14.58
CA SER A 401 7.33 -12.61 -15.87
C SER A 401 8.73 -12.00 -15.73
N SER A 402 9.62 -12.27 -16.67
CA SER A 402 10.96 -11.67 -16.70
C SER A 402 10.94 -10.15 -16.80
N LEU A 403 9.77 -9.51 -16.93
CA LEU A 403 9.62 -8.05 -16.98
C LEU A 403 9.31 -7.42 -15.61
N VAL A 404 9.03 -8.22 -14.57
CA VAL A 404 8.69 -7.70 -13.23
C VAL A 404 9.88 -6.98 -12.62
N SER A 405 9.68 -5.68 -12.41
CA SER A 405 10.69 -4.76 -11.92
C SER A 405 10.44 -4.41 -10.45
N LEU A 406 9.18 -4.32 -10.02
CA LEU A 406 8.81 -4.04 -8.63
C LEU A 406 7.85 -5.09 -8.09
N LEU A 407 8.19 -5.64 -6.93
CA LEU A 407 7.37 -6.62 -6.22
C LEU A 407 6.86 -6.03 -4.90
N PHE A 408 5.54 -5.93 -4.76
CA PHE A 408 4.87 -5.62 -3.51
C PHE A 408 4.44 -6.93 -2.84
N LEU A 409 5.02 -7.21 -1.68
CA LEU A 409 4.88 -8.49 -0.99
C LEU A 409 4.32 -8.27 0.43
N PRO A 410 3.20 -8.91 0.79
CA PRO A 410 2.74 -8.99 2.18
C PRO A 410 3.84 -9.58 3.08
N THR A 411 4.03 -9.01 4.28
CA THR A 411 5.10 -9.48 5.19
C THR A 411 4.95 -10.93 5.62
N GLN A 412 3.73 -11.47 5.66
CA GLN A 412 3.45 -12.88 5.94
C GLN A 412 4.14 -13.82 4.93
N LEU A 413 4.35 -13.36 3.70
CA LEU A 413 4.98 -14.12 2.62
C LEU A 413 6.50 -13.94 2.55
N SER A 414 7.07 -13.00 3.32
CA SER A 414 8.51 -12.69 3.27
C SER A 414 9.40 -13.83 3.77
N ALA A 415 9.04 -14.45 4.90
CA ALA A 415 9.77 -15.57 5.49
C ALA A 415 9.71 -16.86 4.66
N PRO A 416 8.54 -17.32 4.16
CA PRO A 416 8.51 -18.49 3.27
C PRO A 416 9.29 -18.25 1.99
N LEU A 417 9.17 -17.06 1.38
CA LEU A 417 9.95 -16.69 0.20
C LEU A 417 11.46 -16.74 0.46
N ALA A 418 11.92 -16.15 1.57
CA ALA A 418 13.34 -16.19 1.93
C ALA A 418 13.86 -17.62 2.11
N LYS A 419 13.05 -18.50 2.75
CA LYS A 419 13.40 -19.92 2.92
C LYS A 419 13.51 -20.65 1.58
N ASP A 420 12.58 -20.40 0.66
CA ASP A 420 12.57 -21.05 -0.66
C ASP A 420 13.77 -20.61 -1.52
N LEU A 421 14.10 -19.31 -1.51
CA LEU A 421 15.29 -18.77 -2.17
C LEU A 421 16.57 -19.40 -1.60
N MET A 422 16.69 -19.49 -0.27
CA MET A 422 17.84 -20.11 0.37
C MET A 422 17.98 -21.60 0.04
N LYS A 423 16.89 -22.36 -0.02
CA LYS A 423 16.92 -23.78 -0.42
C LYS A 423 17.40 -23.95 -1.87
N SER A 424 16.90 -23.12 -2.78
CA SER A 424 17.33 -23.12 -4.20
C SER A 424 18.82 -22.79 -4.33
N SER A 425 19.28 -21.78 -3.59
CA SER A 425 20.69 -21.37 -3.52
C SER A 425 21.59 -22.49 -2.99
N GLN A 426 21.21 -23.15 -1.89
CA GLN A 426 21.95 -24.26 -1.28
C GLN A 426 22.02 -25.51 -2.16
N SER A 427 20.92 -25.83 -2.87
CA SER A 427 20.89 -26.94 -3.85
C SER A 427 21.94 -26.72 -4.94
N LYS A 428 22.05 -25.48 -5.46
CA LYS A 428 23.05 -25.11 -6.47
C LYS A 428 24.48 -25.03 -5.90
N GLU A 429 24.67 -24.57 -4.67
CA GLU A 429 25.97 -24.58 -3.99
C GLU A 429 26.51 -26.02 -3.80
N SER A 430 25.63 -27.00 -3.58
CA SER A 430 26.03 -28.40 -3.41
C SER A 430 26.65 -29.03 -4.67
N ALA A 431 26.33 -28.50 -5.86
CA ALA A 431 26.93 -28.90 -7.13
C ALA A 431 28.38 -28.40 -7.31
N TRP A 432 28.83 -27.44 -6.50
CA TRP A 432 30.16 -26.81 -6.56
C TRP A 432 31.11 -27.26 -5.43
N ARG A 433 30.80 -28.36 -4.74
CA ARG A 433 31.57 -28.91 -3.61
C ARG A 433 32.96 -29.45 -4.00
N SER A 434 33.89 -28.56 -4.33
CA SER A 434 35.33 -28.85 -4.26
C SER A 434 36.06 -28.06 -3.17
N SER A 435 35.40 -27.18 -2.40
CA SER A 435 36.04 -26.58 -1.20
C SER A 435 35.05 -26.21 -0.08
N PRO A 436 35.12 -26.85 1.10
CA PRO A 436 34.21 -26.59 2.24
C PRO A 436 34.54 -25.32 3.05
N LEU A 437 35.69 -24.67 2.79
CA LEU A 437 36.16 -23.52 3.57
C LEU A 437 35.73 -22.16 3.01
N PHE A 438 35.37 -22.07 1.72
CA PHE A 438 35.12 -20.78 1.07
C PHE A 438 33.65 -20.36 1.08
N GLY A 439 32.68 -21.28 1.02
CA GLY A 439 31.25 -20.92 0.91
C GLY A 439 30.69 -20.16 2.12
N SER A 440 30.90 -20.68 3.34
CA SER A 440 30.39 -20.07 4.57
C SER A 440 31.07 -18.72 4.89
N TYR A 441 32.37 -18.62 4.61
CA TYR A 441 33.15 -17.39 4.78
C TYR A 441 32.70 -16.29 3.81
N LEU A 442 32.40 -16.65 2.56
CA LEU A 442 31.94 -15.68 1.55
C LEU A 442 30.54 -15.14 1.88
N ARG A 443 29.63 -15.97 2.38
CA ARG A 443 28.29 -15.53 2.79
C ARG A 443 28.34 -14.64 4.03
N THR A 444 29.14 -15.02 5.04
CA THR A 444 29.32 -14.17 6.24
C THR A 444 30.00 -12.84 5.92
N ALA A 445 30.95 -12.83 4.99
CA ALA A 445 31.53 -11.59 4.47
C ALA A 445 30.50 -10.72 3.73
N ALA A 446 29.65 -11.32 2.89
CA ALA A 446 28.59 -10.59 2.17
C ALA A 446 27.52 -10.02 3.10
N LEU A 447 27.10 -10.77 4.12
CA LEU A 447 26.20 -10.28 5.16
C LEU A 447 26.83 -9.14 5.96
N ARG A 448 28.13 -9.22 6.25
CA ARG A 448 28.85 -8.13 6.92
C ARG A 448 28.90 -6.88 6.04
N THR A 449 29.13 -7.00 4.72
CA THR A 449 29.09 -5.84 3.80
C THR A 449 27.69 -5.22 3.68
N LEU A 450 26.63 -6.05 3.68
CA LEU A 450 25.25 -5.58 3.71
C LEU A 450 24.95 -4.74 4.96
N ARG A 451 25.33 -5.27 6.13
CA ARG A 451 25.17 -4.57 7.43
C ARG A 451 26.01 -3.30 7.53
N CYS A 452 27.09 -3.19 6.74
CA CYS A 452 27.87 -1.97 6.62
C CYS A 452 27.26 -0.94 5.65
N GLY A 453 26.05 -1.14 5.12
CA GLY A 453 25.38 -0.16 4.26
C GLY A 453 25.68 -0.30 2.77
N THR A 454 26.29 -1.41 2.34
CA THR A 454 26.62 -1.63 0.92
C THR A 454 25.97 -2.90 0.40
N LEU A 455 25.20 -2.78 -0.68
CA LEU A 455 24.81 -3.96 -1.45
C LEU A 455 26.09 -4.60 -2.03
N PRO A 456 26.25 -5.94 -1.94
CA PRO A 456 27.38 -6.60 -2.55
C PRO A 456 27.34 -6.33 -4.04
N ALA A 457 28.47 -5.88 -4.61
CA ALA A 457 28.56 -5.61 -6.04
C ALA A 457 28.16 -6.84 -6.86
N PRO A 458 27.56 -6.67 -8.05
CA PRO A 458 27.36 -7.76 -9.00
C PRO A 458 28.72 -8.39 -9.28
N ARG A 459 28.95 -9.60 -8.74
CA ARG A 459 30.20 -10.30 -8.98
C ARG A 459 30.17 -10.76 -10.43
N LYS A 460 31.02 -10.17 -11.26
CA LYS A 460 31.25 -10.62 -12.64
C LYS A 460 31.54 -12.12 -12.64
N PRO A 461 31.06 -12.89 -13.63
CA PRO A 461 31.40 -14.30 -13.76
C PRO A 461 32.92 -14.44 -13.69
N VAL A 462 33.39 -15.27 -12.77
CA VAL A 462 34.82 -15.58 -12.68
C VAL A 462 35.07 -16.62 -13.76
N LEU A 463 35.83 -16.23 -14.78
CA LEU A 463 36.39 -17.16 -15.75
C LEU A 463 37.40 -18.04 -15.00
N SER A 464 37.01 -19.26 -14.66
CA SER A 464 37.93 -20.25 -14.12
C SER A 464 38.57 -20.98 -15.30
N HIS A 465 39.89 -20.84 -15.47
CA HIS A 465 40.66 -21.73 -16.32
C HIS A 465 40.83 -23.06 -15.59
N GLY A 466 40.04 -24.07 -15.95
CA GLY A 466 40.30 -25.45 -15.54
C GLY A 466 41.27 -26.09 -16.51
N SER A 467 42.53 -26.31 -16.10
CA SER A 467 43.41 -27.28 -16.76
C SER A 467 43.03 -28.69 -16.26
N SER A 468 42.49 -29.54 -17.14
CA SER A 468 42.35 -30.97 -16.86
C SER A 468 43.73 -31.62 -16.81
N PRO A 469 44.04 -32.52 -15.86
CA PRO A 469 45.24 -33.33 -15.94
C PRO A 469 45.05 -34.39 -17.05
N GLU A 470 45.98 -34.34 -18.00
CA GLU A 470 46.45 -35.41 -18.90
C GLU A 470 45.49 -36.57 -19.23
N GLY A 471 44.89 -36.48 -20.41
CA GLY A 471 44.48 -37.61 -21.24
C GLY A 471 44.72 -37.24 -22.69
N GLU A 472 45.57 -37.98 -23.39
CA GLU A 472 46.01 -37.73 -24.77
C GLU A 472 44.82 -37.54 -25.73
N GLY A 473 44.83 -36.43 -26.46
CA GLY A 473 44.02 -36.23 -27.67
C GLY A 473 42.94 -35.15 -27.59
N GLY A 474 43.32 -33.91 -27.92
CA GLY A 474 42.37 -32.87 -28.34
C GLY A 474 42.40 -31.59 -27.50
N ASN A 475 43.05 -30.54 -28.03
CA ASN A 475 42.98 -29.18 -27.50
C ASN A 475 41.55 -28.61 -27.63
N ASN A 476 40.70 -28.86 -26.64
CA ASN A 476 39.50 -28.06 -26.39
C ASN A 476 39.62 -27.45 -24.99
N VAL A 477 40.12 -26.22 -24.91
CA VAL A 477 40.05 -25.40 -23.70
C VAL A 477 38.57 -25.04 -23.50
N LEU A 478 37.89 -25.76 -22.60
CA LEU A 478 36.51 -25.45 -22.23
C LEU A 478 36.54 -24.23 -21.28
N ILE A 479 36.34 -23.03 -21.82
CA ILE A 479 36.14 -21.82 -21.01
C ILE A 479 34.70 -21.89 -20.45
N THR A 480 34.55 -22.35 -19.21
CA THR A 480 33.27 -22.23 -18.51
C THR A 480 33.21 -20.87 -17.80
N ALA A 481 32.36 -19.99 -18.31
CA ALA A 481 31.98 -18.79 -17.58
C ALA A 481 31.09 -19.21 -16.40
N SER A 482 31.67 -19.29 -15.20
CA SER A 482 30.91 -19.58 -14.00
C SER A 482 30.43 -18.26 -13.38
N THR A 483 29.13 -17.97 -13.54
CA THR A 483 28.48 -16.94 -12.73
C THR A 483 28.42 -17.44 -11.28
N PRO A 484 28.88 -16.67 -10.29
CA PRO A 484 28.79 -17.09 -8.89
C PRO A 484 27.33 -17.42 -8.51
N PRO A 485 27.09 -18.45 -7.68
CA PRO A 485 25.77 -19.08 -7.50
C PRO A 485 24.71 -18.15 -6.92
N TYR A 486 25.11 -17.15 -6.13
CA TYR A 486 24.23 -16.17 -5.49
C TYR A 486 23.35 -15.37 -6.47
N TYR A 487 23.73 -15.27 -7.75
CA TYR A 487 22.95 -14.54 -8.76
C TYR A 487 22.12 -15.46 -9.68
N SER A 488 22.21 -16.78 -9.53
CA SER A 488 21.52 -17.73 -10.40
C SER A 488 20.11 -18.12 -9.91
N ALA A 489 19.81 -17.92 -8.63
CA ALA A 489 18.49 -18.20 -8.03
C ALA A 489 17.37 -17.28 -8.52
N PRO A 490 17.53 -15.93 -8.58
CA PRO A 490 16.48 -15.05 -9.10
C PRO A 490 16.23 -15.28 -10.59
N ALA A 491 17.27 -15.53 -11.39
CA ALA A 491 17.11 -15.83 -12.82
C ALA A 491 16.33 -17.13 -13.08
N SER A 492 16.52 -18.18 -12.27
CA SER A 492 15.72 -19.42 -12.37
C SER A 492 14.27 -19.26 -11.90
N LEU A 493 13.95 -18.19 -11.17
CA LEU A 493 12.61 -17.89 -10.65
C LEU A 493 11.93 -16.74 -11.41
N GLY A 494 12.46 -16.35 -12.57
CA GLY A 494 11.93 -15.22 -13.36
C GLY A 494 12.15 -13.83 -12.74
N LEU A 495 12.85 -13.75 -11.61
CA LEU A 495 13.11 -12.51 -10.84
C LEU A 495 14.41 -11.79 -11.24
N GLY A 496 15.02 -12.16 -12.36
CA GLY A 496 16.31 -11.58 -12.79
C GLY A 496 16.27 -10.08 -13.10
N HIS A 497 15.09 -9.52 -13.39
CA HIS A 497 14.89 -8.09 -13.69
C HIS A 497 14.35 -7.28 -12.51
N LEU A 498 14.23 -7.90 -11.33
CA LEU A 498 13.70 -7.26 -10.15
C LEU A 498 14.64 -6.16 -9.65
N ARG A 499 14.17 -4.90 -9.65
CA ARG A 499 14.93 -3.77 -9.10
C ARG A 499 14.70 -3.57 -7.61
N SER A 500 13.50 -3.89 -7.12
CA SER A 500 13.16 -3.69 -5.72
C SER A 500 11.99 -4.53 -5.23
N VAL A 501 12.01 -4.85 -3.93
CA VAL A 501 10.93 -5.49 -3.20
C VAL A 501 10.44 -4.58 -2.07
N ILE A 502 9.13 -4.37 -2.04
CA ILE A 502 8.45 -3.54 -1.06
C ILE A 502 7.63 -4.49 -0.18
N LEU A 503 8.04 -4.59 1.08
CA LEU A 503 7.31 -5.38 2.06
C LEU A 503 6.20 -4.53 2.68
N LEU A 504 4.97 -5.01 2.56
CA LEU A 504 3.77 -4.37 3.07
C LEU A 504 3.46 -4.95 4.45
N THR A 505 3.84 -4.21 5.49
CA THR A 505 3.61 -4.59 6.87
C THR A 505 2.23 -4.11 7.29
N SER A 506 1.32 -5.06 7.54
CA SER A 506 0.03 -4.83 8.21
C SER A 506 0.13 -5.29 9.67
N GLU A 507 -0.81 -4.87 10.52
CA GLU A 507 -0.78 -5.05 11.98
C GLU A 507 -0.78 -6.50 12.44
N ALA A 508 -1.42 -7.39 11.69
CA ALA A 508 -1.41 -8.82 11.97
C ALA A 508 0.00 -9.45 11.80
N ALA A 509 0.93 -8.73 11.15
CA ALA A 509 2.30 -9.15 10.99
C ALA A 509 3.24 -8.19 11.71
N HIS A 510 3.92 -8.69 12.73
CA HIS A 510 5.09 -8.01 13.28
C HIS A 510 6.05 -7.62 12.15
N ALA A 511 6.74 -6.49 12.30
CA ALA A 511 7.75 -6.08 11.33
C ALA A 511 8.74 -7.24 11.09
N VAL A 512 9.13 -7.44 9.83
CA VAL A 512 9.94 -8.59 9.43
C VAL A 512 11.28 -8.52 10.12
N GLU A 513 11.80 -9.68 10.54
CA GLU A 513 13.09 -9.79 11.21
C GLU A 513 14.24 -9.33 10.30
N GLN A 514 15.26 -8.70 10.88
CA GLN A 514 16.43 -8.23 10.12
C GLN A 514 17.10 -9.37 9.34
N SER A 515 17.17 -10.58 9.92
CA SER A 515 17.77 -11.75 9.25
C SER A 515 17.04 -12.14 7.98
N THR A 516 15.70 -12.00 7.97
CA THR A 516 14.86 -12.29 6.80
C THR A 516 15.08 -11.21 5.73
N LEU A 517 15.14 -9.93 6.09
CA LEU A 517 15.48 -8.86 5.15
C LEU A 517 16.87 -9.03 4.55
N ASP A 518 17.87 -9.30 5.39
CA ASP A 518 19.25 -9.50 4.96
C ASP A 518 19.33 -10.69 3.99
N SER A 519 18.57 -11.76 4.25
CA SER A 519 18.49 -12.94 3.36
C SER A 519 17.83 -12.59 2.03
N LEU A 520 16.71 -11.87 2.02
CA LEU A 520 16.05 -11.43 0.79
C LEU A 520 16.96 -10.52 -0.04
N ARG A 521 17.64 -9.56 0.59
CA ARG A 521 18.60 -8.65 -0.07
C ARG A 521 19.77 -9.42 -0.68
N LEU A 522 20.28 -10.43 0.03
CA LEU A 522 21.40 -11.24 -0.43
C LEU A 522 21.02 -12.15 -1.60
N GLU A 523 19.88 -12.85 -1.53
CA GLU A 523 19.47 -13.81 -2.56
C GLU A 523 18.84 -13.13 -3.80
N LEU A 524 18.16 -11.99 -3.64
CA LEU A 524 17.59 -11.25 -4.76
C LEU A 524 18.58 -10.27 -5.40
N GLY A 525 19.60 -9.82 -4.66
CA GLY A 525 20.57 -8.83 -5.13
C GLY A 525 19.97 -7.45 -5.41
N CYS A 526 18.79 -7.14 -4.87
CA CYS A 526 18.07 -5.89 -5.11
C CYS A 526 17.70 -5.18 -3.79
N ALA A 527 17.19 -3.95 -3.89
CA ALA A 527 16.77 -3.19 -2.71
C ALA A 527 15.48 -3.79 -2.12
N VAL A 528 15.50 -4.09 -0.82
CA VAL A 528 14.34 -4.60 -0.07
C VAL A 528 14.08 -3.68 1.11
N TRP A 529 12.88 -3.11 1.20
CA TRP A 529 12.50 -2.21 2.29
C TRP A 529 11.07 -2.50 2.78
N GLN A 530 10.79 -2.09 4.03
CA GLN A 530 9.50 -2.26 4.67
C GLN A 530 8.69 -0.98 4.66
N THR A 531 7.38 -1.13 4.62
CA THR A 531 6.39 -0.05 4.72
C THR A 531 5.32 -0.46 5.69
N TYR A 532 4.79 0.48 6.47
CA TYR A 532 3.67 0.21 7.36
C TYR A 532 2.38 0.76 6.75
N LEU A 533 1.45 -0.14 6.44
CA LEU A 533 0.15 0.18 5.88
C LEU A 533 -0.92 -0.63 6.61
N PRO A 534 -1.65 -0.01 7.56
CA PRO A 534 -2.80 -0.65 8.15
C PRO A 534 -3.95 -0.74 7.12
N THR A 535 -4.56 -1.91 7.05
CA THR A 535 -5.61 -2.26 6.08
C THR A 535 -7.00 -2.36 6.72
N HIS A 536 -7.11 -2.17 8.03
CA HIS A 536 -8.36 -2.23 8.77
C HIS A 536 -8.97 -0.81 8.94
N ALA A 537 -10.24 -0.75 9.35
CA ALA A 537 -10.89 0.53 9.64
C ALA A 537 -10.35 1.13 10.96
N MET A 538 -9.80 2.33 10.89
CA MET A 538 -9.21 3.00 12.06
C MET A 538 -10.14 4.06 12.64
N ALA A 539 -10.17 4.14 13.97
CA ALA A 539 -11.01 5.10 14.68
C ALA A 539 -10.39 6.51 14.68
N VAL A 540 -11.21 7.51 14.39
CA VAL A 540 -10.83 8.92 14.43
C VAL A 540 -10.87 9.43 15.88
N LYS A 541 -9.74 9.94 16.38
CA LYS A 541 -9.61 10.45 17.75
C LYS A 541 -10.08 11.90 17.85
N GLY A 542 -10.77 12.22 18.95
CA GLY A 542 -11.08 13.60 19.36
C GLY A 542 -12.35 14.22 18.77
N LEU A 543 -13.22 13.44 18.10
CA LEU A 543 -14.59 13.88 17.86
C LEU A 543 -15.49 13.49 19.04
N PRO A 544 -16.34 14.40 19.55
CA PRO A 544 -17.37 14.02 20.51
C PRO A 544 -18.35 13.05 19.83
N ALA A 545 -18.70 11.95 20.51
CA ALA A 545 -19.81 11.09 20.12
C ALA A 545 -21.05 11.97 19.86
N GLY A 546 -21.70 11.77 18.70
CA GLY A 546 -22.59 12.70 18.02
C GLY A 546 -23.39 13.68 18.89
N VAL A 547 -23.04 14.98 18.82
CA VAL A 547 -23.96 16.06 19.22
C VAL A 547 -24.99 16.22 18.10
N GLY A 548 -26.18 15.65 18.31
CA GLY A 548 -27.32 15.75 17.38
C GLY A 548 -28.09 14.45 17.15
N VAL A 549 -27.66 13.33 17.75
CA VAL A 549 -28.47 12.10 17.75
C VAL A 549 -29.46 12.18 18.92
N ALA A 550 -30.75 11.98 18.61
CA ALA A 550 -31.82 12.01 19.61
C ALA A 550 -31.49 11.08 20.78
N GLU A 551 -31.91 11.48 21.98
CA GLU A 551 -31.54 10.95 23.30
C GLU A 551 -31.86 9.44 23.54
N GLY A 552 -32.33 8.71 22.53
CA GLY A 552 -32.58 7.27 22.54
C GLY A 552 -31.59 6.38 21.78
N ASP A 553 -30.56 6.92 21.11
CA ASP A 553 -29.61 6.12 20.28
C ASP A 553 -28.16 6.18 20.80
N ARG A 554 -27.97 6.50 22.10
CA ARG A 554 -26.67 6.66 22.77
C ARG A 554 -25.87 5.35 22.92
N ASP A 555 -26.43 4.20 22.58
CA ASP A 555 -25.75 2.89 22.63
C ASP A 555 -24.98 2.54 21.34
N ARG A 556 -25.06 3.38 20.29
CA ARG A 556 -24.17 3.26 19.13
C ARG A 556 -23.03 4.26 19.30
N ASP A 557 -21.87 3.78 19.72
CA ASP A 557 -20.60 4.46 19.44
C ASP A 557 -20.44 4.54 17.91
N VAL A 558 -21.08 5.53 17.28
CA VAL A 558 -20.90 5.85 15.85
C VAL A 558 -19.55 6.56 15.73
N GLY A 559 -18.47 5.80 15.94
CA GLY A 559 -17.12 6.24 15.66
C GLY A 559 -17.01 6.60 14.18
N GLN A 560 -16.38 7.72 13.87
CA GLN A 560 -15.98 7.99 12.49
C GLN A 560 -14.78 7.10 12.18
N TRP A 561 -14.86 6.41 11.05
CA TRP A 561 -13.83 5.48 10.59
C TRP A 561 -13.03 6.07 9.44
N ALA A 562 -11.76 5.70 9.38
CA ALA A 562 -10.84 6.13 8.35
C ALA A 562 -10.12 4.93 7.71
N LEU A 563 -9.81 5.09 6.42
CA LEU A 563 -8.95 4.21 5.64
C LEU A 563 -7.82 5.02 5.02
N LEU A 564 -6.76 4.35 4.58
CA LEU A 564 -5.59 4.98 3.97
C LEU A 564 -5.50 4.72 2.47
N THR A 565 -5.00 5.70 1.72
CA THR A 565 -4.64 5.54 0.31
C THR A 565 -3.15 5.24 0.08
N ALA A 566 -2.31 5.28 1.12
CA ALA A 566 -0.89 4.97 1.01
C ALA A 566 -0.29 4.61 2.39
N PRO A 567 0.90 3.97 2.44
CA PRO A 567 1.57 3.65 3.69
C PRO A 567 1.79 4.87 4.61
N ILE A 568 1.69 4.65 5.93
CA ILE A 568 1.96 5.66 6.96
C ILE A 568 3.45 5.99 6.99
N THR A 569 4.28 4.95 7.00
CA THR A 569 5.74 5.07 7.01
C THR A 569 6.37 4.16 5.97
N ALA A 570 7.57 4.52 5.53
CA ALA A 570 8.37 3.72 4.64
C ALA A 570 9.85 3.83 4.94
N ALA A 571 10.54 2.68 4.96
CA ALA A 571 11.98 2.63 5.02
C ALA A 571 12.58 3.08 3.69
N HIS A 572 13.65 3.87 3.77
CA HIS A 572 14.36 4.30 2.58
C HIS A 572 15.04 3.10 1.91
N SER A 573 15.03 3.02 0.58
CA SER A 573 15.55 1.86 -0.18
C SER A 573 17.05 1.58 0.04
N LEU A 574 17.81 2.63 0.37
CA LEU A 574 19.23 2.56 0.72
C LEU A 574 19.50 2.42 2.23
N ASP A 575 18.44 2.38 3.05
CA ASP A 575 18.58 2.17 4.48
C ASP A 575 18.76 0.68 4.78
N LEU A 576 20.03 0.28 4.83
CA LEU A 576 20.47 -1.06 5.18
C LEU A 576 20.89 -1.16 6.65
N GLN A 577 20.59 -0.14 7.47
CA GLN A 577 20.95 -0.15 8.88
C GLN A 577 20.24 -1.31 9.57
N ALA A 578 21.02 -2.08 10.34
CA ALA A 578 20.52 -3.13 11.21
C ALA A 578 20.57 -2.61 12.65
N PHE A 579 19.41 -2.58 13.30
CA PHE A 579 19.34 -2.22 14.72
C PHE A 579 19.50 -3.47 15.59
N ALA A 580 20.11 -3.33 16.76
CA ALA A 580 20.23 -4.41 17.72
C ALA A 580 18.83 -4.93 18.10
N PRO A 581 18.66 -6.26 18.24
CA PRO A 581 17.38 -6.86 18.57
C PRO A 581 16.89 -6.41 19.95
N PHE A 582 15.57 -6.33 20.08
CA PHE A 582 14.88 -5.97 21.31
C PHE A 582 14.66 -7.19 22.20
N HIS A 583 15.16 -7.18 23.44
CA HIS A 583 14.67 -8.11 24.46
C HIS A 583 13.49 -7.44 25.20
N LEU A 584 12.27 -7.97 25.06
CA LEU A 584 11.17 -7.67 25.97
C LEU A 584 11.14 -8.77 27.03
N GLY A 585 11.65 -8.47 28.23
CA GLY A 585 11.57 -9.40 29.36
C GLY A 585 12.09 -8.78 30.64
N GLY A 586 11.23 -8.67 31.64
CA GLY A 586 11.68 -8.69 33.03
C GLY A 586 12.29 -10.05 33.36
N LYS A 587 13.18 -10.10 34.37
CA LYS A 587 13.81 -11.35 34.87
C LYS A 587 12.78 -12.48 34.97
N GLY A 588 12.81 -13.45 34.07
CA GLY A 588 12.08 -14.72 34.21
C GLY A 588 11.18 -15.18 33.05
N VAL A 589 10.96 -14.39 31.99
CA VAL A 589 10.22 -14.85 30.81
C VAL A 589 11.12 -14.79 29.57
N THR A 590 11.75 -15.91 29.24
CA THR A 590 12.53 -16.10 28.01
C THR A 590 11.58 -16.49 26.87
N SER A 591 10.79 -15.54 26.37
CA SER A 591 10.40 -15.61 24.97
C SER A 591 11.26 -14.58 24.24
N ASP A 592 12.33 -15.07 23.61
CA ASP A 592 13.16 -14.28 22.69
C ASP A 592 12.32 -13.92 21.46
N LEU A 593 11.32 -13.04 21.62
CA LEU A 593 10.76 -12.38 20.46
C LEU A 593 11.77 -11.30 20.03
N CYS A 594 12.69 -11.70 19.15
CA CYS A 594 13.38 -10.78 18.26
C CYS A 594 12.32 -10.06 17.41
N LYS A 595 11.97 -8.82 17.74
CA LYS A 595 10.91 -8.08 17.04
C LYS A 595 11.49 -7.04 16.08
N GLY A 596 11.01 -7.08 14.84
CA GLY A 596 10.82 -5.95 13.94
C GLY A 596 12.00 -5.04 13.63
N THR A 597 12.44 -5.04 12.37
CA THR A 597 13.21 -3.88 11.87
C THR A 597 12.32 -2.64 11.78
N HIS A 598 12.94 -1.47 11.66
CA HIS A 598 12.23 -0.21 11.44
C HIS A 598 11.39 -0.25 10.14
N VAL A 599 10.25 0.43 10.18
CA VAL A 599 9.36 0.66 9.03
C VAL A 599 9.56 2.06 8.43
N GLY A 600 10.63 2.75 8.85
CA GLY A 600 11.13 3.99 8.27
C GLY A 600 10.44 5.27 8.73
N ALA A 601 10.59 6.33 7.93
CA ALA A 601 10.08 7.66 8.26
C ALA A 601 8.62 7.84 7.80
N PRO A 602 7.89 8.84 8.35
CA PRO A 602 6.57 9.22 7.87
C PRO A 602 6.52 9.46 6.37
N SER A 603 5.38 9.17 5.74
CA SER A 603 5.09 9.54 4.36
C SER A 603 5.00 11.06 4.20
N VAL A 604 5.34 11.59 3.02
CA VAL A 604 5.37 13.04 2.71
C VAL A 604 4.00 13.74 2.82
N SER A 605 2.92 12.95 2.80
CA SER A 605 1.54 13.43 2.84
C SER A 605 0.91 13.30 4.24
N LEU A 606 1.69 12.86 5.23
CA LEU A 606 1.23 12.55 6.59
C LEU A 606 2.13 13.18 7.67
N GLU A 607 1.53 13.36 8.84
CA GLU A 607 2.21 13.62 10.11
C GLU A 607 1.91 12.47 11.06
N VAL A 608 2.90 12.05 11.84
CA VAL A 608 2.78 10.90 12.74
C VAL A 608 3.28 11.28 14.13
N LYS A 609 2.60 10.82 15.17
CA LYS A 609 3.02 10.93 16.56
C LYS A 609 2.71 9.63 17.31
N LEU A 610 3.23 9.51 18.51
CA LEU A 610 2.81 8.49 19.48
C LEU A 610 1.89 9.16 20.50
N ALA A 611 0.73 8.57 20.73
CA ALA A 611 -0.18 8.91 21.81
C ALA A 611 0.03 7.96 23.00
N GLU A 612 -0.39 8.38 24.20
CA GLU A 612 -0.32 7.57 25.42
C GLU A 612 1.09 7.07 25.71
N VAL A 613 2.05 8.01 25.67
CA VAL A 613 3.47 7.69 25.69
C VAL A 613 3.95 7.25 27.06
N VAL A 614 4.75 6.19 27.08
CA VAL A 614 5.54 5.72 28.22
C VAL A 614 7.02 5.76 27.83
N GLU A 615 7.91 6.13 28.75
CA GLU A 615 9.36 6.04 28.52
C GLU A 615 9.81 4.58 28.49
N ALA A 616 10.58 4.20 27.48
CA ALA A 616 11.08 2.85 27.31
C ALA A 616 12.05 2.48 28.44
N SER A 617 11.86 1.31 29.06
CA SER A 617 12.78 0.75 30.05
C SER A 617 13.67 -0.33 29.41
N GLY A 618 15.00 -0.21 29.50
CA GLY A 618 15.95 -1.24 29.07
C GLY A 618 17.30 -0.72 28.58
N GLU A 619 18.33 -1.58 28.57
CA GLU A 619 19.65 -1.26 28.01
C GLU A 619 19.54 -0.87 26.53
N GLY A 620 20.09 0.30 26.17
CA GLY A 620 20.03 0.84 24.81
C GLY A 620 18.72 1.51 24.40
N ARG A 621 17.76 1.68 25.31
CA ARG A 621 16.47 2.37 25.07
C ARG A 621 16.14 3.50 26.04
N ALA A 622 17.01 3.74 27.03
CA ALA A 622 16.77 4.79 28.01
C ALA A 622 16.60 6.15 27.31
N GLY A 623 15.36 6.66 27.28
CA GLY A 623 14.97 7.91 26.61
C GLY A 623 14.11 7.76 25.33
N ASP A 624 13.93 6.55 24.80
CA ASP A 624 13.02 6.31 23.68
C ASP A 624 11.56 6.37 24.18
N MET A 625 10.67 6.99 23.38
CA MET A 625 9.24 7.07 23.68
C MET A 625 8.50 5.91 23.01
N GLU A 626 7.63 5.23 23.74
CA GLU A 626 6.76 4.16 23.24
C GLU A 626 5.29 4.54 23.43
N GLY A 627 4.44 4.33 22.43
CA GLY A 627 3.02 4.68 22.52
C GLY A 627 2.22 4.16 21.33
N GLU A 628 0.92 4.47 21.29
CA GLU A 628 0.06 4.15 20.16
C GLU A 628 0.35 5.07 18.99
N ILE A 629 0.50 4.52 17.78
CA ILE A 629 0.73 5.30 16.57
C ILE A 629 -0.55 6.07 16.22
N ALA A 630 -0.44 7.39 16.18
CA ALA A 630 -1.49 8.28 15.70
C ALA A 630 -0.98 9.09 14.51
N PHE A 631 -1.81 9.25 13.48
CA PHE A 631 -1.43 9.95 12.27
C PHE A 631 -2.55 10.87 11.76
N ARG A 632 -2.19 11.83 10.91
CA ARG A 632 -3.13 12.68 10.18
C ARG A 632 -2.52 13.13 8.86
N GLY A 633 -3.36 13.53 7.91
CA GLY A 633 -2.88 14.17 6.68
C GLY A 633 -3.74 13.87 5.47
N LYS A 634 -3.15 14.03 4.28
CA LYS A 634 -3.92 14.12 3.02
C LYS A 634 -4.27 12.75 2.42
N THR A 635 -3.63 11.66 2.88
CA THR A 635 -3.92 10.28 2.44
C THR A 635 -4.99 9.58 3.28
N VAL A 636 -5.55 10.28 4.26
CA VAL A 636 -6.60 9.76 5.14
C VAL A 636 -7.96 9.97 4.48
N ALA A 637 -8.59 8.87 4.07
CA ALA A 637 -9.97 8.83 3.62
C ALA A 637 -10.85 8.67 4.86
N MET A 638 -11.82 9.57 5.04
CA MET A 638 -12.75 9.51 6.17
C MET A 638 -14.10 10.10 5.77
N TYR A 639 -15.16 9.61 6.42
CA TYR A 639 -16.48 10.21 6.35
C TYR A 639 -16.79 10.96 7.63
N VAL A 640 -16.99 12.28 7.52
CA VAL A 640 -17.46 13.11 8.63
C VAL A 640 -18.92 13.44 8.38
N SER A 641 -19.84 12.71 9.01
CA SER A 641 -21.29 12.82 8.77
C SER A 641 -21.89 14.19 9.11
N THR A 642 -21.16 15.06 9.82
CA THR A 642 -21.56 16.45 10.12
C THR A 642 -20.34 17.24 10.60
N PRO A 643 -20.15 18.51 10.20
CA PRO A 643 -19.00 19.28 10.60
C PRO A 643 -19.08 19.65 12.07
N THR A 644 -18.36 18.93 12.91
CA THR A 644 -18.06 19.33 14.29
C THR A 644 -16.89 20.31 14.27
N THR A 645 -17.02 21.39 15.00
CA THR A 645 -15.92 22.33 15.26
C THR A 645 -14.83 21.62 16.05
N PRO A 646 -13.54 21.74 15.69
CA PRO A 646 -12.46 21.26 16.54
C PRO A 646 -12.52 21.99 17.88
N VAL A 647 -12.45 21.24 18.99
CA VAL A 647 -12.28 21.83 20.32
C VAL A 647 -10.91 22.50 20.33
N ALA A 648 -10.90 23.83 20.32
CA ALA A 648 -9.67 24.59 20.53
C ALA A 648 -9.05 24.15 21.86
N SER A 649 -7.79 23.74 21.82
CA SER A 649 -6.97 23.48 23.01
C SER A 649 -7.09 24.67 23.97
N ALA A 650 -7.49 24.40 25.22
CA ALA A 650 -7.68 25.39 26.26
C ALA A 650 -6.45 26.30 26.38
N GLN A 651 -6.61 27.59 26.11
CA GLN A 651 -5.68 28.61 26.58
C GLN A 651 -5.81 28.73 28.11
N PRO A 652 -4.71 28.79 28.87
CA PRO A 652 -4.78 29.07 30.30
C PRO A 652 -5.21 30.52 30.53
N GLY A 653 -6.25 30.70 31.34
CA GLY A 653 -6.93 31.97 31.57
C GLY A 653 -6.05 33.04 32.20
N GLY A 654 -6.06 34.22 31.58
CA GLY A 654 -5.73 35.48 32.23
C GLY A 654 -7.01 36.17 32.68
N ALA A 655 -7.25 36.20 33.99
CA ALA A 655 -8.30 37.00 34.59
C ALA A 655 -7.91 38.49 34.56
N GLY A 656 -8.75 39.34 33.97
CA GLY A 656 -8.62 40.79 33.99
C GLY A 656 -9.97 41.43 33.75
N ALA A 657 -10.62 41.84 34.83
CA ALA A 657 -11.93 42.49 34.84
C ALA A 657 -11.90 43.88 34.20
N GLY A 658 -12.97 44.24 33.48
CA GLY A 658 -13.24 45.58 32.99
C GLY A 658 -14.69 45.73 32.56
N ASN A 659 -15.47 46.43 33.37
CA ASN A 659 -16.90 46.71 33.19
C ASN A 659 -17.20 47.62 31.98
N GLY A 660 -18.39 47.41 31.39
CA GLY A 660 -19.26 48.51 30.97
C GLY A 660 -19.65 48.57 29.50
N ALA A 661 -20.95 48.37 29.26
CA ALA A 661 -21.84 49.12 28.35
C ALA A 661 -22.69 48.21 27.46
N ALA A 662 -23.99 48.20 27.77
CA ALA A 662 -25.04 47.66 26.92
C ALA A 662 -25.17 48.51 25.65
N GLY A 663 -25.12 47.85 24.50
CA GLY A 663 -25.46 48.41 23.19
C GLY A 663 -26.11 47.32 22.35
N ALA A 664 -27.43 47.40 22.22
CA ALA A 664 -28.22 46.57 21.32
C ALA A 664 -27.87 46.93 19.87
N ALA A 665 -27.12 46.07 19.20
CA ALA A 665 -26.94 46.07 17.76
C ALA A 665 -27.05 44.62 17.27
N GLY A 666 -27.93 44.37 16.30
CA GLY A 666 -28.14 43.06 15.70
C GLY A 666 -26.84 42.51 15.12
N ALA A 667 -26.23 41.57 15.84
CA ALA A 667 -25.09 40.83 15.35
C ALA A 667 -25.62 39.67 14.48
N ALA A 668 -25.52 39.84 13.17
CA ALA A 668 -25.51 38.70 12.25
C ALA A 668 -24.54 37.66 12.81
N SER A 669 -25.02 36.42 13.00
CA SER A 669 -24.18 35.31 13.44
C SER A 669 -22.89 35.30 12.62
N PRO A 670 -21.70 35.24 13.25
CA PRO A 670 -20.46 35.16 12.50
C PRO A 670 -20.55 33.97 11.54
N PRO A 671 -20.03 34.09 10.30
CA PRO A 671 -20.08 33.00 9.33
C PRO A 671 -19.47 31.76 9.98
N ARG A 672 -20.26 30.68 10.01
CA ARG A 672 -19.86 29.37 10.53
C ARG A 672 -18.52 29.01 9.87
N PRO A 673 -17.45 28.72 10.63
CA PRO A 673 -16.18 28.31 10.02
C PRO A 673 -16.42 27.05 9.18
N PRO A 674 -15.78 26.93 8.01
CA PRO A 674 -15.90 25.74 7.19
C PRO A 674 -15.48 24.50 7.99
N ALA A 675 -16.12 23.37 7.71
CA ALA A 675 -15.74 22.07 8.25
C ALA A 675 -14.22 21.88 8.16
N ALA A 676 -13.57 21.48 9.26
CA ALA A 676 -12.14 21.20 9.22
C ALA A 676 -11.87 20.07 8.20
N PRO A 677 -10.83 20.19 7.36
CA PRO A 677 -10.51 19.16 6.37
C PRO A 677 -10.17 17.84 7.07
N SER A 678 -10.38 16.71 6.40
CA SER A 678 -10.06 15.38 6.94
C SER A 678 -8.64 15.27 7.49
N SER A 679 -7.70 15.99 6.87
CA SER A 679 -6.30 16.06 7.28
C SER A 679 -6.05 16.69 8.65
N ALA A 680 -7.06 17.34 9.25
CA ALA A 680 -6.94 17.97 10.56
C ALA A 680 -7.08 16.98 11.73
N TYR A 681 -7.79 15.86 11.51
CA TYR A 681 -8.13 14.91 12.56
C TYR A 681 -7.03 13.86 12.75
N TRP A 682 -6.72 13.56 14.01
CA TRP A 682 -5.83 12.46 14.36
C TRP A 682 -6.59 11.14 14.31
N VAL A 683 -6.00 10.14 13.67
CA VAL A 683 -6.52 8.78 13.58
C VAL A 683 -5.57 7.86 14.34
N GLY A 684 -6.13 7.01 15.20
CA GLY A 684 -5.37 6.00 15.94
C GLY A 684 -5.23 4.73 15.11
N ALA A 685 -4.02 4.22 14.97
CA ALA A 685 -3.76 2.98 14.26
C ALA A 685 -4.01 1.73 15.12
N ALA A 686 -4.32 1.87 16.43
CA ALA A 686 -4.38 0.76 17.39
C ALA A 686 -3.09 -0.10 17.48
N GLN A 687 -2.02 0.32 16.82
CA GLN A 687 -0.71 -0.31 16.76
C GLN A 687 0.27 0.50 17.61
N ARG A 688 1.05 -0.18 18.46
CA ARG A 688 2.11 0.48 19.24
C ARG A 688 3.38 0.63 18.43
N GLY A 689 4.13 1.70 18.68
CA GLY A 689 5.40 1.96 18.04
C GLY A 689 6.36 2.75 18.93
N SER A 690 7.61 2.84 18.47
CA SER A 690 8.67 3.64 19.10
C SER A 690 9.49 4.36 18.04
N TRP A 691 9.90 5.60 18.35
CA TRP A 691 10.75 6.40 17.48
C TRP A 691 12.22 6.20 17.82
N ARG A 692 13.04 5.97 16.79
CA ARG A 692 14.50 5.99 16.89
C ARG A 692 15.05 7.41 16.77
N SER A 693 16.29 7.59 17.20
CA SER A 693 17.01 8.88 17.13
C SER A 693 17.14 9.46 15.72
N ASN A 694 17.12 8.61 14.68
CA ASN A 694 17.16 9.04 13.27
C ASN A 694 15.78 9.42 12.69
N GLY A 695 14.72 9.34 13.51
CA GLY A 695 13.35 9.64 13.11
C GLY A 695 12.64 8.50 12.37
N THR A 696 13.13 7.26 12.50
CA THR A 696 12.45 6.08 11.96
C THR A 696 11.54 5.42 13.01
N LEU A 697 10.40 4.93 12.54
CA LEU A 697 9.41 4.24 13.36
C LEU A 697 9.74 2.75 13.42
N VAL A 698 9.60 2.17 14.62
CA VAL A 698 9.63 0.73 14.86
C VAL A 698 8.26 0.30 15.35
N LEU A 699 7.72 -0.78 14.77
CA LEU A 699 6.48 -1.38 15.23
C LEU A 699 6.74 -2.26 16.46
N LEU A 700 6.00 -2.00 17.53
CA LEU A 700 6.02 -2.79 18.76
C LEU A 700 4.92 -3.85 18.70
N PRO A 701 5.12 -5.00 19.34
CA PRO A 701 4.11 -6.06 19.40
C PRO A 701 2.84 -5.72 20.17
#